data_AF-A0A8H8QQA7-F1
#
_entry.id   AF-A0A8H8QQA7-F1
#
_cell.length_a   1.000
_cell.length_b   1.000
_cell.length_c   1.000
_cell.angle_alpha   90.00
_cell.angle_beta   90.00
_cell.angle_gamma   90.00
#
_symmetry.space_group_name_H-M   'P 1'
#
loop_
_entity.id
_entity.type
_entity.pdbx_description
1 polymer ?
#
loop_
_entity_poly.entity_id
_entity_poly.type
_entity_poly.pdbx_seq_one_letter_code
_entity_poly.pdbx_strand_id
1 'polypeptide(L)'
;MRRSTLAAIDPNQNNGHLPSALPVPASAAKSVKTISSGPFQPRASMIPQQSNPVRQVSATATARDVQQGSQHSGPVHSATQSGRRGDSGMYAGRQSVASAGRLSVAVNATPNSRRSMAGRLSIAPGNIGNTGGSGVRESRPIKDKYYKTRMGLTVKEHLERTGFTMMGWDANKGVHEPTQSAFVGMFKHIYATCIDTNFVMGADGKKFEEEVLILMKEIKYPAADELSKTKLTAAGSQSHWPYCLAMLEWMVNLGNQAETIGTGPRSRPDEIEDLQSLFFPYLWDCYDRFWQNEDTYPEEHAKLGVRFEEKNAAIERELKDLQAEHIKLEEELSDYLKNDSPLKIERSENEMLTKDVSKFHKYYDEVLMPKLDKTKKAIERLIKEIALTEKEIDDKQKRRVDLQEQVNAQEMSAEEYERMLAERNRLSKRLEVLGEQNKKAAGDGWSLEIAIAKKQADTEDRISKFNPLARSISLLPFKLASGAVIEELELTPSNASTMLQPGVDIKGSFRRQIEMLRSQEADKYRHASKKRLTMQEEYERLQEALSDKETQLVSDRERCEALSSQAAEYEKSCKTVQERYKADEGKLERSTYETEASGSVHLQQAESRLTSLQLTAEHKEEEWSQQRSRVDEDMLNFVVLLSKMKGDVTGQLCEIQAAVALKSRDD
;
A
#
# COMPACT_ATOMS: atom_id res chain seq x y z
N MET A 1 -103.64 -9.18 11.85
CA MET A 1 -102.49 -8.63 12.61
C MET A 1 -101.72 -9.77 13.25
N ARG A 2 -100.42 -9.94 12.96
CA ARG A 2 -99.50 -10.83 13.72
C ARG A 2 -98.08 -10.23 13.71
N ARG A 3 -97.38 -10.31 14.84
CA ARG A 3 -95.94 -10.07 14.98
C ARG A 3 -95.24 -11.42 15.20
N SER A 4 -94.09 -11.63 14.56
CA SER A 4 -93.00 -12.52 14.99
C SER A 4 -91.78 -12.20 14.10
N THR A 5 -90.71 -11.55 14.60
CA THR A 5 -89.55 -12.06 15.38
C THR A 5 -88.41 -12.67 14.54
N LEU A 6 -87.28 -11.95 14.54
CA LEU A 6 -85.88 -12.41 14.58
C LEU A 6 -85.16 -13.01 13.34
N ALA A 7 -83.89 -12.59 13.23
CA ALA A 7 -82.71 -13.30 12.69
C ALA A 7 -82.60 -13.60 11.18
N ALA A 8 -81.40 -13.74 10.57
CA ALA A 8 -80.05 -13.21 10.86
C ALA A 8 -79.09 -13.53 9.67
N ILE A 9 -77.97 -12.79 9.53
CA ILE A 9 -76.71 -13.13 8.79
C ILE A 9 -76.88 -13.39 7.26
N ASP A 10 -76.24 -12.66 6.34
CA ASP A 10 -74.86 -12.92 5.87
C ASP A 10 -74.35 -11.77 4.95
N PRO A 11 -73.07 -11.35 4.94
CA PRO A 11 -72.59 -10.23 4.11
C PRO A 11 -71.43 -10.58 3.17
N ASN A 12 -71.70 -11.04 1.94
CA ASN A 12 -70.69 -11.03 0.87
C ASN A 12 -71.27 -10.99 -0.56
N GLN A 13 -71.32 -9.79 -1.19
CA GLN A 13 -70.88 -9.65 -2.59
C GLN A 13 -70.66 -8.20 -3.05
N ASN A 14 -69.79 -8.09 -4.05
CA ASN A 14 -69.17 -6.89 -4.61
C ASN A 14 -70.07 -6.16 -5.64
N ASN A 15 -69.95 -4.83 -5.77
CA ASN A 15 -70.71 -3.96 -6.67
C ASN A 15 -69.98 -2.61 -6.85
N GLY A 16 -69.88 -1.92 -8.00
CA GLY A 16 -70.28 -2.23 -9.37
C GLY A 16 -69.95 -1.09 -10.38
N HIS A 17 -69.60 -1.46 -11.61
CA HIS A 17 -69.62 -0.74 -12.92
C HIS A 17 -69.53 0.82 -13.10
N LEU A 18 -68.53 1.23 -13.91
CA LEU A 18 -68.63 2.03 -15.18
C LEU A 18 -69.09 3.54 -15.13
N PRO A 19 -69.14 4.31 -16.26
CA PRO A 19 -67.98 4.72 -17.10
C PRO A 19 -68.00 6.19 -17.62
N SER A 20 -66.91 6.65 -18.25
CA SER A 20 -66.90 7.75 -19.25
C SER A 20 -65.70 7.60 -20.23
N ALA A 21 -65.75 8.16 -21.44
CA ALA A 21 -64.97 7.62 -22.58
C ALA A 21 -64.24 8.62 -23.51
N LEU A 22 -63.08 8.17 -24.04
CA LEU A 22 -62.34 8.59 -25.26
C LEU A 22 -61.62 9.98 -25.28
N PRO A 23 -60.59 10.22 -26.16
CA PRO A 23 -59.92 9.32 -27.13
C PRO A 23 -58.34 9.28 -27.11
N VAL A 24 -57.76 8.12 -27.52
CA VAL A 24 -56.74 7.83 -28.59
C VAL A 24 -55.70 8.92 -28.99
N PRO A 25 -54.40 8.64 -29.32
CA PRO A 25 -53.68 7.37 -29.64
C PRO A 25 -52.53 7.00 -28.67
N ALA A 26 -51.89 5.81 -28.62
CA ALA A 26 -51.64 4.65 -29.51
C ALA A 26 -50.24 4.61 -30.20
N SER A 27 -49.64 3.39 -30.25
CA SER A 27 -48.26 3.05 -30.70
C SER A 27 -47.12 3.38 -29.71
N ALA A 28 -46.09 2.54 -29.50
CA ALA A 28 -45.85 1.15 -29.90
C ALA A 28 -44.96 0.43 -28.86
N ALA A 29 -44.78 -0.89 -28.98
CA ALA A 29 -44.19 -1.73 -27.92
C ALA A 29 -42.76 -2.23 -28.21
N LYS A 30 -42.06 -2.60 -27.13
CA LYS A 30 -40.88 -3.51 -27.04
C LYS A 30 -39.60 -3.13 -27.82
N SER A 31 -38.52 -2.90 -27.05
CA SER A 31 -37.20 -3.44 -27.40
C SER A 31 -36.41 -3.76 -26.14
N VAL A 32 -35.72 -4.90 -26.13
CA VAL A 32 -34.79 -5.35 -25.07
C VAL A 32 -33.49 -5.74 -25.76
N LYS A 33 -32.34 -5.19 -25.34
CA LYS A 33 -31.01 -5.76 -25.67
C LYS A 33 -29.86 -5.29 -24.75
N THR A 34 -29.36 -6.25 -23.98
CA THR A 34 -27.93 -6.57 -23.72
C THR A 34 -26.85 -5.47 -23.81
N ILE A 35 -26.28 -5.18 -22.63
CA ILE A 35 -24.84 -5.15 -22.28
C ILE A 35 -23.82 -5.44 -23.41
N SER A 36 -22.90 -4.48 -23.63
CA SER A 36 -21.46 -4.65 -23.95
C SER A 36 -20.77 -3.27 -23.78
N SER A 37 -19.88 -3.04 -22.81
CA SER A 37 -18.43 -3.36 -22.73
C SER A 37 -17.52 -2.53 -23.67
N GLY A 38 -16.73 -1.58 -23.11
CA GLY A 38 -15.66 -0.86 -23.81
C GLY A 38 -15.29 0.48 -23.14
N PRO A 39 -14.00 0.77 -22.82
CA PRO A 39 -13.62 1.95 -22.04
C PRO A 39 -13.21 3.18 -22.87
N PHE A 40 -13.30 4.36 -22.22
CA PHE A 40 -12.89 5.68 -22.74
C PHE A 40 -11.60 6.16 -22.03
N GLN A 41 -10.62 6.70 -22.76
CA GLN A 41 -9.53 7.64 -22.35
C GLN A 41 -8.47 7.72 -23.48
N PRO A 42 -7.56 8.72 -23.55
CA PRO A 42 -7.50 10.01 -22.85
C PRO A 42 -7.42 11.23 -23.83
N ARG A 43 -7.25 12.46 -23.29
CA ARG A 43 -6.80 13.66 -24.03
C ARG A 43 -5.47 14.17 -23.42
N ALA A 44 -4.62 14.82 -24.22
CA ALA A 44 -3.20 15.10 -23.88
C ALA A 44 -2.84 16.61 -23.83
N SER A 45 -1.53 16.93 -23.85
CA SER A 45 -0.86 18.27 -23.83
C SER A 45 -0.58 18.84 -22.41
N MET A 46 0.57 19.44 -22.03
CA MET A 46 1.91 19.76 -22.62
C MET A 46 3.01 19.61 -21.51
N ILE A 47 4.24 19.07 -21.71
CA ILE A 47 5.49 19.58 -22.37
C ILE A 47 6.11 20.80 -21.63
N PRO A 48 7.46 20.94 -21.39
CA PRO A 48 8.64 20.14 -21.81
C PRO A 48 9.58 19.62 -20.67
N GLN A 49 10.76 19.09 -21.04
CA GLN A 49 11.81 18.47 -20.18
C GLN A 49 12.88 19.46 -19.64
N GLN A 50 13.68 19.01 -18.65
CA GLN A 50 15.15 19.09 -18.70
C GLN A 50 15.83 17.97 -17.85
N SER A 51 17.17 17.87 -17.86
CA SER A 51 17.92 16.62 -17.64
C SER A 51 18.94 16.59 -16.49
N ASN A 52 19.18 15.40 -15.94
CA ASN A 52 20.30 15.09 -15.01
C ASN A 52 21.69 15.34 -15.65
N PRO A 53 22.74 15.44 -14.82
CA PRO A 53 23.74 14.36 -14.83
C PRO A 53 24.10 13.79 -13.44
N VAL A 54 25.00 12.81 -13.42
CA VAL A 54 25.40 11.96 -12.27
C VAL A 54 26.81 12.36 -11.76
N ARG A 55 27.12 12.16 -10.45
CA ARG A 55 28.31 11.41 -9.92
C ARG A 55 28.78 11.79 -8.49
N GLN A 56 28.44 10.92 -7.51
CA GLN A 56 29.35 10.14 -6.64
C GLN A 56 30.48 10.79 -5.76
N VAL A 57 30.76 10.13 -4.61
CA VAL A 57 31.99 10.16 -3.75
C VAL A 57 32.10 11.15 -2.56
N SER A 58 31.75 10.62 -1.37
CA SER A 58 32.47 10.60 -0.07
C SER A 58 33.18 11.81 0.61
N ALA A 59 32.84 11.94 1.90
CA ALA A 59 33.71 12.09 3.10
C ALA A 59 34.27 13.46 3.59
N THR A 60 33.99 13.76 4.87
CA THR A 60 34.81 14.50 5.88
C THR A 60 35.30 15.94 5.57
N ALA A 61 35.26 16.94 6.46
CA ALA A 61 35.30 16.92 7.92
C ALA A 61 34.74 18.22 8.58
N THR A 62 34.83 18.27 9.92
CA THR A 62 34.97 19.41 10.85
C THR A 62 35.04 20.86 10.32
N ALA A 63 34.63 21.91 11.06
CA ALA A 63 33.83 22.09 12.28
C ALA A 63 33.82 23.60 12.62
N ARG A 64 32.81 24.10 13.37
CA ARG A 64 32.99 25.20 14.34
C ARG A 64 31.80 25.33 15.29
N ASP A 65 32.11 25.80 16.49
CA ASP A 65 31.25 25.97 17.67
C ASP A 65 31.20 27.46 18.04
N VAL A 66 30.29 27.89 18.93
CA VAL A 66 30.43 29.02 19.88
C VAL A 66 29.15 29.21 20.74
N GLN A 67 29.26 28.84 22.03
CA GLN A 67 28.65 29.48 23.23
C GLN A 67 27.09 29.49 23.40
N GLN A 68 26.50 29.60 24.60
CA GLN A 68 27.03 29.91 25.95
C GLN A 68 26.13 29.36 27.10
N GLY A 69 26.74 28.84 28.19
CA GLY A 69 26.15 28.71 29.55
C GLY A 69 25.05 27.64 29.80
N SER A 70 24.80 27.17 31.04
CA SER A 70 25.59 27.27 32.29
C SER A 70 25.08 26.34 33.42
N GLN A 71 25.96 25.51 34.01
CA GLN A 71 25.88 24.90 35.37
C GLN A 71 24.68 23.93 35.65
N HIS A 72 24.74 22.95 36.56
CA HIS A 72 25.80 22.44 37.45
C HIS A 72 25.66 20.90 37.66
N SER A 73 26.64 20.29 38.34
CA SER A 73 26.75 18.89 38.84
C SER A 73 25.43 18.18 39.22
N GLY A 74 25.19 16.88 39.01
CA GLY A 74 26.11 15.74 38.78
C GLY A 74 26.32 14.91 40.06
N PRO A 75 26.80 13.64 40.02
CA PRO A 75 27.14 12.77 38.88
C PRO A 75 26.09 11.61 38.74
N VAL A 76 26.29 10.32 38.39
CA VAL A 76 27.46 9.44 38.14
C VAL A 76 27.14 8.20 37.25
N HIS A 77 28.14 7.33 37.08
CA HIS A 77 28.26 6.02 36.41
C HIS A 77 27.14 4.95 36.59
N SER A 78 26.97 3.97 35.69
CA SER A 78 27.56 3.75 34.34
C SER A 78 26.91 2.57 33.57
N ALA A 79 27.05 2.58 32.23
CA ALA A 79 27.42 1.46 31.32
C ALA A 79 26.73 0.07 31.43
N THR A 80 26.34 -0.61 30.33
CA THR A 80 26.34 -0.27 28.90
C THR A 80 25.38 -1.15 28.07
N GLN A 81 25.13 -0.71 26.84
CA GLN A 81 24.99 -1.50 25.59
C GLN A 81 25.50 -2.97 25.62
N SER A 82 24.97 -3.91 24.81
CA SER A 82 23.87 -3.92 23.82
C SER A 82 23.47 -5.41 23.53
N GLY A 83 22.32 -5.73 22.92
CA GLY A 83 22.13 -5.85 21.45
C GLY A 83 22.89 -7.05 20.83
N ARG A 84 22.33 -7.88 19.93
CA ARG A 84 21.13 -7.77 19.07
C ARG A 84 20.69 -9.15 18.50
N ARG A 85 19.37 -9.30 18.28
CA ARG A 85 18.69 -10.06 17.16
C ARG A 85 18.88 -11.58 17.02
N GLY A 86 17.91 -12.20 16.33
CA GLY A 86 17.85 -13.64 16.01
C GLY A 86 16.80 -14.36 16.89
N ASP A 87 15.51 -14.39 16.61
CA ASP A 87 14.72 -14.75 15.39
C ASP A 87 14.30 -16.23 15.34
N SER A 88 13.15 -16.49 14.70
CA SER A 88 12.51 -17.79 14.44
C SER A 88 12.00 -18.55 15.67
N GLY A 89 10.73 -18.98 15.62
CA GLY A 89 10.07 -19.78 16.65
C GLY A 89 9.60 -21.15 16.12
N MET A 90 9.11 -22.01 17.00
CA MET A 90 8.50 -23.29 16.61
C MET A 90 7.27 -23.67 17.46
N TYR A 91 6.45 -24.53 16.87
CA TYR A 91 5.27 -25.18 17.46
C TYR A 91 5.61 -26.63 17.88
N ALA A 92 4.73 -27.20 18.69
CA ALA A 92 4.58 -28.63 18.99
C ALA A 92 5.66 -29.31 19.88
N GLY A 93 5.20 -30.25 20.70
CA GLY A 93 6.03 -31.02 21.64
C GLY A 93 5.19 -31.70 22.73
N ARG A 94 4.55 -32.83 22.41
CA ARG A 94 3.81 -33.65 23.41
C ARG A 94 4.80 -34.37 24.35
N GLN A 95 4.42 -34.53 25.61
CA GLN A 95 4.33 -35.85 26.27
C GLN A 95 3.44 -35.79 27.53
N SER A 96 3.14 -36.95 28.12
CA SER A 96 1.93 -37.16 28.94
C SER A 96 2.20 -38.04 30.16
N VAL A 97 1.26 -38.02 31.14
CA VAL A 97 1.03 -38.98 32.27
C VAL A 97 2.20 -39.19 33.26
N ALA A 98 2.04 -39.19 34.59
CA ALA A 98 0.90 -38.90 35.50
C ALA A 98 1.52 -38.46 36.89
N SER A 99 0.91 -38.46 38.08
CA SER A 99 -0.36 -39.02 38.59
C SER A 99 -0.80 -38.35 39.91
N ALA A 100 -1.70 -39.03 40.65
CA ALA A 100 -2.18 -38.81 42.02
C ALA A 100 -1.39 -37.87 42.97
N GLY A 101 -2.09 -36.91 43.59
CA GLY A 101 -1.53 -36.02 44.61
C GLY A 101 -2.48 -34.94 45.13
N ARG A 102 -3.71 -35.28 45.55
CA ARG A 102 -4.66 -34.30 46.12
C ARG A 102 -4.23 -33.82 47.51
N LEU A 103 -3.97 -32.52 47.68
CA LEU A 103 -4.06 -31.84 48.98
C LEU A 103 -4.70 -30.46 48.83
N SER A 104 -5.51 -30.05 49.81
CA SER A 104 -6.37 -28.87 49.75
C SER A 104 -6.06 -27.83 50.82
N VAL A 105 -5.86 -26.59 50.37
CA VAL A 105 -6.02 -25.34 51.13
C VAL A 105 -7.49 -25.24 51.62
N ALA A 106 -7.86 -24.71 52.79
CA ALA A 106 -7.15 -24.40 54.05
C ALA A 106 -8.20 -24.04 55.14
N VAL A 107 -7.79 -23.90 56.41
CA VAL A 107 -8.49 -23.08 57.44
C VAL A 107 -7.47 -22.39 58.35
N ASN A 108 -7.67 -21.10 58.64
CA ASN A 108 -6.95 -20.35 59.69
C ASN A 108 -7.91 -20.02 60.84
N ALA A 109 -7.55 -20.32 62.10
CA ALA A 109 -8.34 -19.87 63.26
C ALA A 109 -7.54 -19.78 64.59
N THR A 110 -6.82 -18.66 64.77
CA THR A 110 -6.44 -18.04 66.08
C THR A 110 -5.51 -18.78 67.09
N PRO A 111 -4.79 -18.05 67.97
CA PRO A 111 -3.79 -18.64 68.88
C PRO A 111 -4.10 -18.49 70.39
N ASN A 112 -3.59 -19.38 71.25
CA ASN A 112 -3.26 -19.00 72.64
C ASN A 112 -2.15 -19.84 73.31
N SER A 113 -1.38 -19.17 74.17
CA SER A 113 -0.48 -19.62 75.25
C SER A 113 0.51 -20.79 75.08
N ARG A 114 1.81 -20.42 74.99
CA ARG A 114 2.95 -20.82 75.85
C ARG A 114 3.05 -22.30 76.28
N ARG A 115 4.12 -23.02 75.88
CA ARG A 115 5.45 -23.11 76.58
C ARG A 115 5.33 -23.52 78.06
N SER A 116 6.04 -24.54 78.55
CA SER A 116 6.99 -25.49 77.90
C SER A 116 7.17 -26.72 78.80
N MET A 117 7.91 -27.76 78.40
CA MET A 117 9.38 -27.87 78.61
C MET A 117 10.09 -28.61 77.45
N ALA A 118 11.39 -28.89 77.61
CA ALA A 118 12.24 -29.58 76.65
C ALA A 118 12.87 -30.86 77.26
N GLY A 119 13.08 -31.89 76.43
CA GLY A 119 13.76 -33.13 76.82
C GLY A 119 14.27 -33.89 75.59
N ARG A 120 15.55 -33.71 75.24
CA ARG A 120 16.25 -34.52 74.23
C ARG A 120 16.63 -35.88 74.83
N LEU A 121 16.56 -36.94 74.04
CA LEU A 121 17.68 -37.75 73.50
C LEU A 121 17.06 -38.98 72.81
N SER A 122 17.28 -39.19 71.51
CA SER A 122 18.43 -39.90 70.90
C SER A 122 18.24 -41.41 70.84
N ILE A 123 18.33 -41.95 69.62
CA ILE A 123 18.21 -43.37 69.30
C ILE A 123 19.47 -44.14 69.74
N ALA A 124 19.29 -45.30 70.37
CA ALA A 124 20.29 -46.36 70.49
C ALA A 124 19.57 -47.73 70.38
N PRO A 125 20.11 -48.73 69.64
CA PRO A 125 19.39 -49.97 69.35
C PRO A 125 19.68 -51.09 70.37
N GLY A 126 18.69 -51.93 70.67
CA GLY A 126 18.86 -53.14 71.48
C GLY A 126 17.55 -53.91 71.73
N ASN A 127 17.66 -55.23 71.86
CA ASN A 127 16.63 -56.18 72.31
C ASN A 127 15.22 -56.06 71.68
N ILE A 128 15.10 -56.47 70.42
CA ILE A 128 13.90 -57.23 70.01
C ILE A 128 14.03 -58.63 70.64
N GLY A 129 13.35 -58.85 71.76
CA GLY A 129 13.39 -60.11 72.48
C GLY A 129 12.43 -60.13 73.67
N ASN A 130 11.51 -61.09 73.68
CA ASN A 130 10.58 -61.42 74.77
C ASN A 130 9.54 -60.34 75.16
N THR A 131 8.65 -59.98 74.24
CA THR A 131 7.35 -59.34 74.54
C THR A 131 6.18 -60.34 74.64
N GLY A 132 6.46 -61.64 74.82
CA GLY A 132 5.48 -62.65 75.16
C GLY A 132 5.00 -62.50 76.60
N GLY A 133 4.20 -61.47 76.87
CA GLY A 133 3.82 -61.10 78.25
C GLY A 133 2.87 -59.91 78.41
N SER A 134 2.18 -59.47 77.35
CA SER A 134 1.11 -58.47 77.45
C SER A 134 -0.24 -59.14 77.76
N GLY A 135 -0.39 -59.67 78.97
CA GLY A 135 -1.71 -60.07 79.49
C GLY A 135 -2.65 -58.87 79.46
N VAL A 136 -3.86 -59.04 78.92
CA VAL A 136 -4.81 -57.95 78.73
C VAL A 136 -5.33 -57.53 80.10
N ARG A 137 -4.81 -56.39 80.60
CA ARG A 137 -5.31 -55.76 81.82
C ARG A 137 -6.79 -55.40 81.64
N GLU A 138 -7.55 -55.47 82.73
CA GLU A 138 -8.98 -55.18 82.73
C GLU A 138 -9.21 -53.72 82.31
N SER A 139 -9.67 -53.56 81.07
CA SER A 139 -9.87 -52.28 80.41
C SER A 139 -11.25 -51.68 80.68
N ARG A 140 -12.20 -52.49 81.17
CA ARG A 140 -13.52 -52.01 81.58
C ARG A 140 -13.41 -51.22 82.90
N PRO A 141 -14.19 -50.15 83.09
CA PRO A 141 -14.18 -49.36 84.32
C PRO A 141 -14.93 -50.06 85.46
N ILE A 142 -14.53 -51.30 85.81
CA ILE A 142 -15.25 -52.18 86.76
C ILE A 142 -15.40 -51.60 88.18
N LYS A 143 -14.55 -50.62 88.54
CA LYS A 143 -14.57 -49.91 89.83
C LYS A 143 -15.49 -48.69 89.84
N ASP A 144 -15.98 -48.24 88.69
CA ASP A 144 -16.97 -47.17 88.63
C ASP A 144 -18.33 -47.64 89.19
N LYS A 145 -19.02 -46.74 89.89
CA LYS A 145 -20.28 -47.06 90.57
C LYS A 145 -21.41 -47.33 89.57
N TYR A 146 -21.50 -46.56 88.49
CA TYR A 146 -22.54 -46.74 87.47
C TYR A 146 -22.29 -48.02 86.66
N TYR A 147 -21.04 -48.25 86.24
CA TYR A 147 -20.64 -49.46 85.52
C TYR A 147 -20.82 -50.73 86.35
N LYS A 148 -20.42 -50.74 87.64
CA LYS A 148 -20.70 -51.83 88.59
C LYS A 148 -22.21 -52.12 88.70
N THR A 149 -23.04 -51.07 88.74
CA THR A 149 -24.50 -51.21 88.81
C THR A 149 -25.07 -51.83 87.53
N ARG A 150 -24.61 -51.39 86.35
CA ARG A 150 -25.02 -51.98 85.06
C ARG A 150 -24.65 -53.46 84.96
N MET A 151 -23.42 -53.83 85.31
CA MET A 151 -22.99 -55.24 85.31
C MET A 151 -23.84 -56.08 86.27
N GLY A 152 -24.16 -55.54 87.45
CA GLY A 152 -25.03 -56.17 88.43
C GLY A 152 -26.44 -56.44 87.90
N LEU A 153 -27.00 -55.50 87.14
CA LEU A 153 -28.31 -55.64 86.51
C LEU A 153 -28.31 -56.73 85.42
N THR A 154 -27.34 -56.73 84.51
CA THR A 154 -27.22 -57.74 83.44
C THR A 154 -27.08 -59.16 84.00
N VAL A 155 -26.27 -59.33 85.07
CA VAL A 155 -26.14 -60.64 85.75
C VAL A 155 -27.43 -61.02 86.48
N LYS A 156 -28.10 -60.07 87.15
CA LYS A 156 -29.40 -60.31 87.81
C LYS A 156 -30.47 -60.76 86.80
N GLU A 157 -30.62 -60.03 85.70
CA GLU A 157 -31.62 -60.28 84.65
C GLU A 157 -31.44 -61.69 84.04
N HIS A 158 -30.20 -62.11 83.79
CA HIS A 158 -29.94 -63.47 83.31
C HIS A 158 -30.30 -64.55 84.35
N LEU A 159 -29.96 -64.33 85.62
CA LEU A 159 -30.30 -65.26 86.71
C LEU A 159 -31.82 -65.38 86.94
N GLU A 160 -32.56 -64.29 86.76
CA GLU A 160 -34.03 -64.30 86.79
C GLU A 160 -34.61 -64.98 85.53
N ARG A 161 -34.11 -64.67 84.32
CA ARG A 161 -34.50 -65.33 83.05
C ARG A 161 -34.31 -66.86 83.08
N THR A 162 -33.25 -67.32 83.75
CA THR A 162 -32.87 -68.74 83.80
C THR A 162 -33.25 -69.45 85.12
N GLY A 163 -34.07 -68.82 85.97
CA GLY A 163 -34.66 -69.47 87.15
C GLY A 163 -33.69 -69.88 88.25
N PHE A 164 -32.59 -69.14 88.45
CA PHE A 164 -31.59 -69.45 89.46
C PHE A 164 -32.18 -69.47 90.89
N THR A 165 -31.99 -70.59 91.60
CA THR A 165 -32.41 -70.76 93.00
C THR A 165 -31.31 -71.42 93.82
N MET A 166 -31.15 -70.96 95.07
CA MET A 166 -30.29 -71.60 96.06
C MET A 166 -30.75 -71.25 97.49
N MET A 167 -30.32 -72.05 98.48
CA MET A 167 -30.64 -71.83 99.88
C MET A 167 -30.09 -70.48 100.39
N GLY A 168 -30.98 -69.59 100.83
CA GLY A 168 -30.63 -68.26 101.34
C GLY A 168 -30.47 -67.15 100.28
N TRP A 169 -30.84 -67.40 99.02
CA TRP A 169 -30.87 -66.37 97.98
C TRP A 169 -32.15 -65.53 98.03
N ASP A 170 -32.02 -64.23 97.76
CA ASP A 170 -33.10 -63.26 97.67
C ASP A 170 -32.85 -62.36 96.44
N ALA A 171 -33.67 -62.52 95.40
CA ALA A 171 -33.53 -61.78 94.15
C ALA A 171 -33.68 -60.25 94.32
N ASN A 172 -34.33 -59.78 95.39
CA ASN A 172 -34.48 -58.35 95.66
C ASN A 172 -33.24 -57.73 96.34
N LYS A 173 -32.41 -58.56 96.99
CA LYS A 173 -31.08 -58.17 97.52
C LYS A 173 -29.92 -58.60 96.60
N GLY A 174 -30.22 -59.30 95.50
CA GLY A 174 -29.26 -60.06 94.71
C GLY A 174 -28.13 -59.25 94.07
N VAL A 175 -27.01 -59.92 93.82
CA VAL A 175 -25.83 -59.46 93.05
C VAL A 175 -25.05 -58.26 93.67
N HIS A 176 -25.60 -57.48 94.60
CA HIS A 176 -24.83 -56.45 95.31
C HIS A 176 -24.04 -57.03 96.49
N GLU A 177 -22.78 -57.42 96.25
CA GLU A 177 -21.82 -57.92 97.25
C GLU A 177 -22.30 -59.24 97.91
N PRO A 178 -22.35 -60.33 97.12
CA PRO A 178 -22.90 -61.63 97.54
C PRO A 178 -22.02 -62.34 98.57
N THR A 179 -22.59 -63.29 99.29
CA THR A 179 -21.80 -64.25 100.08
C THR A 179 -20.94 -65.13 99.16
N GLN A 180 -19.85 -65.70 99.69
CA GLN A 180 -18.99 -66.61 98.92
C GLN A 180 -19.77 -67.81 98.35
N SER A 181 -20.73 -68.35 99.10
CA SER A 181 -21.63 -69.41 98.62
C SER A 181 -22.52 -68.94 97.46
N ALA A 182 -23.05 -67.72 97.52
CA ALA A 182 -23.84 -67.16 96.43
C ALA A 182 -23.02 -66.86 95.18
N PHE A 183 -21.76 -66.43 95.31
CA PHE A 183 -20.84 -66.34 94.16
C PHE A 183 -20.60 -67.70 93.50
N VAL A 184 -20.31 -68.75 94.30
CA VAL A 184 -20.13 -70.13 93.80
C VAL A 184 -21.40 -70.62 93.07
N GLY A 185 -22.57 -70.38 93.64
CA GLY A 185 -23.86 -70.74 93.04
C GLY A 185 -24.10 -70.03 91.71
N MET A 186 -23.97 -68.70 91.68
CA MET A 186 -24.13 -67.91 90.44
C MET A 186 -23.13 -68.33 89.38
N PHE A 187 -21.86 -68.59 89.73
CA PHE A 187 -20.87 -69.06 88.77
C PHE A 187 -21.26 -70.39 88.14
N LYS A 188 -21.60 -71.40 88.96
CA LYS A 188 -21.98 -72.73 88.45
C LYS A 188 -23.20 -72.65 87.53
N HIS A 189 -24.21 -71.87 87.92
CA HIS A 189 -25.42 -71.68 87.12
C HIS A 189 -25.12 -70.97 85.79
N ILE A 190 -24.41 -69.84 85.80
CA ILE A 190 -24.07 -69.08 84.58
C ILE A 190 -23.15 -69.88 83.66
N TYR A 191 -22.23 -70.70 84.20
CA TYR A 191 -21.41 -71.59 83.37
C TYR A 191 -22.28 -72.64 82.66
N ALA A 192 -23.21 -73.28 83.38
CA ALA A 192 -24.11 -74.28 82.82
C ALA A 192 -25.15 -73.69 81.85
N THR A 193 -25.59 -72.44 82.02
CA THR A 193 -26.59 -71.80 81.14
C THR A 193 -26.00 -71.04 79.96
N CYS A 194 -24.73 -70.60 80.02
CA CYS A 194 -24.11 -69.80 78.95
C CYS A 194 -22.99 -70.51 78.18
N ILE A 195 -22.35 -71.54 78.75
CA ILE A 195 -21.10 -72.09 78.22
C ILE A 195 -21.23 -73.59 77.89
N ASP A 196 -21.57 -74.43 78.86
CA ASP A 196 -21.69 -75.88 78.67
C ASP A 196 -22.73 -76.49 79.62
N THR A 197 -23.88 -76.87 79.07
CA THR A 197 -25.01 -77.50 79.78
C THR A 197 -24.66 -78.83 80.44
N ASN A 198 -23.61 -79.53 79.97
CA ASN A 198 -23.22 -80.84 80.48
C ASN A 198 -22.10 -80.77 81.53
N PHE A 199 -21.53 -79.58 81.79
CA PHE A 199 -20.37 -79.44 82.66
C PHE A 199 -20.71 -79.50 84.16
N VAL A 200 -20.24 -80.55 84.85
CA VAL A 200 -20.45 -80.75 86.29
C VAL A 200 -19.21 -80.32 87.09
N MET A 201 -19.18 -79.04 87.48
CA MET A 201 -18.08 -78.45 88.23
C MET A 201 -17.79 -79.18 89.56
N GLY A 202 -16.54 -79.64 89.73
CA GLY A 202 -16.02 -80.31 90.91
C GLY A 202 -15.86 -81.83 90.77
N ALA A 203 -16.19 -82.42 89.62
CA ALA A 203 -16.12 -83.88 89.40
C ALA A 203 -14.72 -84.48 89.65
N ASP A 204 -13.65 -83.74 89.30
CA ASP A 204 -12.26 -84.15 89.48
C ASP A 204 -11.73 -84.01 90.93
N GLY A 205 -12.55 -83.54 91.88
CA GLY A 205 -12.10 -83.22 93.24
C GLY A 205 -11.17 -81.99 93.35
N LYS A 206 -11.03 -81.22 92.26
CA LYS A 206 -10.31 -79.93 92.22
C LYS A 206 -10.98 -78.90 93.14
N LYS A 207 -10.23 -77.90 93.60
CA LYS A 207 -10.81 -76.77 94.35
C LYS A 207 -11.49 -75.80 93.38
N PHE A 208 -12.64 -75.28 93.79
CA PHE A 208 -13.45 -74.35 92.98
C PHE A 208 -12.63 -73.19 92.38
N GLU A 209 -11.73 -72.58 93.15
CA GLU A 209 -10.93 -71.44 92.67
C GLU A 209 -9.83 -71.84 91.68
N GLU A 210 -9.37 -73.09 91.72
CA GLU A 210 -8.40 -73.65 90.76
C GLU A 210 -9.10 -74.03 89.46
N GLU A 211 -10.29 -74.63 89.57
CA GLU A 211 -11.16 -75.01 88.46
C GLU A 211 -11.65 -73.77 87.68
N VAL A 212 -12.15 -72.73 88.37
CA VAL A 212 -12.54 -71.46 87.74
C VAL A 212 -11.38 -70.81 86.98
N LEU A 213 -10.15 -70.84 87.50
CA LEU A 213 -8.98 -70.27 86.81
C LEU A 213 -8.58 -71.05 85.55
N ILE A 214 -8.86 -72.35 85.49
CA ILE A 214 -8.68 -73.18 84.29
C ILE A 214 -9.77 -72.83 83.27
N LEU A 215 -11.04 -72.92 83.67
CA LEU A 215 -12.18 -72.68 82.77
C LEU A 215 -12.14 -71.28 82.14
N MET A 216 -11.79 -70.24 82.90
CA MET A 216 -11.65 -68.87 82.36
C MET A 216 -10.51 -68.75 81.34
N LYS A 217 -9.45 -69.56 81.43
CA LYS A 217 -8.38 -69.59 80.41
C LYS A 217 -8.78 -70.41 79.19
N GLU A 218 -9.53 -71.50 79.37
CA GLU A 218 -10.04 -72.35 78.27
C GLU A 218 -11.05 -71.60 77.39
N ILE A 219 -12.02 -70.88 77.99
CA ILE A 219 -12.95 -70.02 77.25
C ILE A 219 -12.35 -68.65 76.87
N LYS A 220 -11.04 -68.45 77.10
CA LYS A 220 -10.24 -67.28 76.70
C LYS A 220 -10.80 -65.94 77.24
N TYR A 221 -11.23 -65.92 78.50
CA TYR A 221 -11.64 -64.70 79.19
C TYR A 221 -10.48 -63.66 79.17
N PRO A 222 -10.66 -62.46 78.58
CA PRO A 222 -9.53 -61.56 78.33
C PRO A 222 -8.73 -61.15 79.57
N ALA A 223 -9.42 -60.95 80.71
CA ALA A 223 -8.80 -60.55 81.98
C ALA A 223 -8.47 -61.73 82.91
N ALA A 224 -8.32 -62.96 82.38
CA ALA A 224 -8.05 -64.16 83.18
C ALA A 224 -6.76 -64.07 84.03
N ASP A 225 -5.73 -63.36 83.57
CA ASP A 225 -4.49 -63.17 84.34
C ASP A 225 -4.63 -62.14 85.48
N GLU A 226 -5.70 -61.34 85.50
CA GLU A 226 -6.06 -60.52 86.67
C GLU A 226 -6.90 -61.30 87.69
N LEU A 227 -7.43 -62.47 87.35
CA LEU A 227 -8.06 -63.37 88.34
C LEU A 227 -6.96 -64.09 89.13
N SER A 228 -7.13 -64.16 90.44
CA SER A 228 -6.22 -64.88 91.32
C SER A 228 -7.01 -65.65 92.37
N LYS A 229 -6.40 -66.71 92.91
CA LYS A 229 -7.00 -67.54 93.95
C LYS A 229 -7.51 -66.70 95.13
N THR A 230 -6.77 -65.65 95.54
CA THR A 230 -7.16 -64.71 96.61
C THR A 230 -8.36 -63.84 96.26
N LYS A 231 -8.55 -63.47 94.98
CA LYS A 231 -9.78 -62.78 94.54
C LYS A 231 -10.97 -63.73 94.58
N LEU A 232 -10.78 -64.98 94.18
CA LEU A 232 -11.84 -65.99 94.08
C LEU A 232 -12.27 -66.59 95.42
N THR A 233 -11.37 -66.81 96.39
CA THR A 233 -11.73 -67.30 97.74
C THR A 233 -12.49 -66.28 98.58
N ALA A 234 -12.39 -64.99 98.24
CA ALA A 234 -13.02 -63.86 98.92
C ALA A 234 -13.78 -62.97 97.93
N ALA A 235 -14.52 -63.58 97.01
CA ALA A 235 -15.15 -62.92 95.87
C ALA A 235 -16.19 -61.87 96.27
N GLY A 236 -16.93 -62.11 97.36
CA GLY A 236 -17.92 -61.17 97.91
C GLY A 236 -17.34 -59.88 98.51
N SER A 237 -16.03 -59.79 98.71
CA SER A 237 -15.40 -58.63 99.37
C SER A 237 -15.40 -57.39 98.47
N GLN A 238 -15.57 -56.20 99.07
CA GLN A 238 -15.70 -54.92 98.37
C GLN A 238 -14.58 -54.62 97.35
N SER A 239 -13.36 -55.12 97.59
CA SER A 239 -12.20 -54.92 96.70
C SER A 239 -12.05 -55.99 95.61
N HIS A 240 -12.69 -57.17 95.75
CA HIS A 240 -12.59 -58.27 94.78
C HIS A 240 -13.87 -58.42 93.95
N TRP A 241 -15.04 -58.12 94.53
CA TRP A 241 -16.34 -58.24 93.86
C TRP A 241 -16.42 -57.55 92.49
N PRO A 242 -15.83 -56.35 92.26
CA PRO A 242 -15.77 -55.77 90.92
C PRO A 242 -15.18 -56.68 89.84
N TYR A 243 -14.15 -57.48 90.17
CA TYR A 243 -13.51 -58.41 89.22
C TYR A 243 -14.37 -59.66 89.00
N CYS A 244 -14.93 -60.22 90.08
CA CYS A 244 -15.79 -61.40 90.02
C CYS A 244 -17.11 -61.11 89.29
N LEU A 245 -17.72 -59.95 89.52
CA LEU A 245 -18.92 -59.49 88.82
C LEU A 245 -18.64 -59.25 87.33
N ALA A 246 -17.51 -58.63 86.99
CA ALA A 246 -17.14 -58.38 85.59
C ALA A 246 -16.83 -59.68 84.81
N MET A 247 -16.37 -60.72 85.49
CA MET A 247 -16.24 -62.07 84.92
C MET A 247 -17.62 -62.69 84.64
N LEU A 248 -18.55 -62.64 85.61
CA LEU A 248 -19.91 -63.16 85.43
C LEU A 248 -20.69 -62.39 84.35
N GLU A 249 -20.57 -61.07 84.29
CA GLU A 249 -21.20 -60.25 83.24
C GLU A 249 -20.68 -60.60 81.85
N TRP A 250 -19.37 -60.85 81.73
CA TRP A 250 -18.79 -61.29 80.46
C TRP A 250 -19.28 -62.68 80.04
N MET A 251 -19.41 -63.63 80.97
CA MET A 251 -19.98 -64.96 80.68
C MET A 251 -21.44 -64.88 80.21
N VAL A 252 -22.27 -64.05 80.87
CA VAL A 252 -23.65 -63.78 80.44
C VAL A 252 -23.71 -63.15 79.05
N ASN A 253 -22.89 -62.12 78.81
CA ASN A 253 -22.83 -61.45 77.50
C ASN A 253 -22.31 -62.37 76.39
N LEU A 254 -21.42 -63.32 76.70
CA LEU A 254 -20.95 -64.34 75.76
C LEU A 254 -22.06 -65.34 75.41
N GLY A 255 -22.78 -65.86 76.41
CA GLY A 255 -23.92 -66.76 76.21
C GLY A 255 -25.02 -66.14 75.35
N ASN A 256 -25.42 -64.90 75.65
CA ASN A 256 -26.45 -64.19 74.88
C ASN A 256 -26.03 -63.94 73.41
N GLN A 257 -24.73 -63.75 73.13
CA GLN A 257 -24.22 -63.64 71.76
C GLN A 257 -24.14 -65.00 71.05
N ALA A 258 -23.75 -66.06 71.75
CA ALA A 258 -23.75 -67.42 71.21
C ALA A 258 -25.18 -67.89 70.85
N GLU A 259 -26.18 -67.54 71.69
CA GLU A 259 -27.62 -67.74 71.45
C GLU A 259 -28.08 -67.10 70.12
N THR A 260 -27.46 -65.97 69.71
CA THR A 260 -27.78 -65.25 68.46
C THR A 260 -27.14 -65.88 67.21
N ILE A 261 -26.01 -66.58 67.34
CA ILE A 261 -25.27 -67.17 66.20
C ILE A 261 -25.84 -68.55 65.81
N GLY A 262 -26.54 -69.21 66.73
CA GLY A 262 -27.15 -70.52 66.52
C GLY A 262 -26.16 -71.70 66.62
N THR A 263 -26.68 -72.84 67.07
CA THR A 263 -25.88 -74.07 67.23
C THR A 263 -25.94 -74.94 65.97
N GLY A 264 -24.78 -75.26 65.42
CA GLY A 264 -24.60 -76.17 64.28
C GLY A 264 -24.98 -75.59 62.90
N PRO A 265 -24.72 -76.33 61.81
CA PRO A 265 -24.88 -75.81 60.44
C PRO A 265 -26.32 -75.42 60.06
N ARG A 266 -27.33 -76.13 60.58
CA ARG A 266 -28.77 -75.81 60.36
C ARG A 266 -29.19 -74.42 60.87
N SER A 267 -28.44 -73.81 61.79
CA SER A 267 -28.89 -72.64 62.56
C SER A 267 -28.11 -71.35 62.26
N ARG A 268 -27.06 -71.42 61.45
CA ARG A 268 -26.25 -70.26 61.10
C ARG A 268 -26.90 -69.53 59.91
N PRO A 269 -26.94 -68.19 59.90
CA PRO A 269 -27.24 -67.45 58.68
C PRO A 269 -26.17 -67.77 57.62
N ASP A 270 -26.61 -68.19 56.42
CA ASP A 270 -25.69 -68.39 55.30
C ASP A 270 -25.17 -67.03 54.80
N GLU A 271 -23.93 -66.70 55.15
CA GLU A 271 -23.20 -65.53 54.60
C GLU A 271 -22.86 -65.68 53.10
N ILE A 272 -23.25 -66.79 52.47
CA ILE A 272 -22.86 -67.20 51.12
C ILE A 272 -24.11 -67.45 50.27
N GLU A 273 -24.46 -66.48 49.42
CA GLU A 273 -25.65 -66.49 48.54
C GLU A 273 -25.59 -67.48 47.35
N ASP A 274 -24.59 -68.37 47.37
CA ASP A 274 -24.28 -69.38 46.35
C ASP A 274 -25.23 -70.60 46.43
N LEU A 275 -25.20 -71.46 45.40
CA LEU A 275 -25.94 -72.72 45.30
C LEU A 275 -25.74 -73.66 46.51
N GLN A 276 -24.60 -73.53 47.20
CA GLN A 276 -24.26 -74.33 48.37
C GLN A 276 -25.23 -74.11 49.55
N SER A 277 -25.77 -72.91 49.73
CA SER A 277 -26.80 -72.59 50.76
C SER A 277 -28.08 -73.44 50.61
N LEU A 278 -28.45 -73.80 49.38
CA LEU A 278 -29.61 -74.65 49.12
C LEU A 278 -29.28 -76.14 49.29
N PHE A 279 -28.03 -76.51 49.02
CA PHE A 279 -27.56 -77.89 49.03
C PHE A 279 -27.15 -78.39 50.43
N PHE A 280 -26.58 -77.54 51.30
CA PHE A 280 -26.16 -77.93 52.65
C PHE A 280 -27.32 -78.40 53.56
N PRO A 281 -28.50 -77.74 53.61
CA PRO A 281 -29.64 -78.24 54.37
C PRO A 281 -30.13 -79.60 53.86
N TYR A 282 -30.18 -79.78 52.53
CA TYR A 282 -30.51 -81.06 51.90
C TYR A 282 -29.49 -82.16 52.29
N LEU A 283 -28.19 -81.86 52.23
CA LEU A 283 -27.12 -82.78 52.65
C LEU A 283 -27.25 -83.17 54.12
N TRP A 284 -27.58 -82.20 54.98
CA TRP A 284 -27.74 -82.45 56.40
C TRP A 284 -29.00 -83.28 56.70
N ASP A 285 -30.13 -83.01 56.04
CA ASP A 285 -31.36 -83.79 56.20
C ASP A 285 -31.19 -85.24 55.72
N CYS A 286 -30.47 -85.46 54.61
CA CYS A 286 -30.08 -86.80 54.17
C CYS A 286 -29.09 -87.48 55.12
N TYR A 287 -28.18 -86.73 55.76
CA TYR A 287 -27.23 -87.28 56.73
C TYR A 287 -27.90 -87.64 58.08
N ASP A 288 -28.94 -86.92 58.47
CA ASP A 288 -29.81 -87.21 59.62
C ASP A 288 -30.55 -88.56 59.42
N ARG A 289 -31.07 -88.78 58.21
CA ARG A 289 -31.68 -90.05 57.77
C ARG A 289 -30.68 -91.19 57.58
N PHE A 290 -29.47 -90.88 57.08
CA PHE A 290 -28.39 -91.86 56.96
C PHE A 290 -28.01 -92.47 58.32
N TRP A 291 -27.95 -91.67 59.39
CA TRP A 291 -27.73 -92.20 60.75
C TRP A 291 -28.90 -93.03 61.31
N GLN A 292 -30.08 -92.96 60.68
CA GLN A 292 -31.22 -93.83 60.97
C GLN A 292 -31.21 -95.12 60.11
N ASN A 293 -30.19 -95.30 59.27
CA ASN A 293 -29.98 -96.39 58.29
C ASN A 293 -30.97 -96.35 57.10
N GLU A 294 -31.42 -95.17 56.68
CA GLU A 294 -32.11 -94.99 55.41
C GLU A 294 -31.08 -94.70 54.30
N ASP A 295 -31.12 -95.46 53.20
CA ASP A 295 -30.20 -95.33 52.04
C ASP A 295 -30.81 -94.58 50.83
N THR A 296 -32.00 -93.97 50.95
CA THR A 296 -32.70 -93.34 49.81
C THR A 296 -33.62 -92.20 50.27
N TYR A 297 -33.48 -91.02 49.65
CA TYR A 297 -34.04 -89.75 50.19
C TYR A 297 -34.97 -89.01 49.18
N PRO A 298 -36.07 -89.63 48.72
CA PRO A 298 -36.89 -89.08 47.63
C PRO A 298 -37.62 -87.79 48.03
N GLU A 299 -38.00 -87.66 49.30
CA GLU A 299 -38.68 -86.47 49.81
C GLU A 299 -37.74 -85.26 49.89
N GLU A 300 -36.48 -85.50 50.29
CA GLU A 300 -35.43 -84.49 50.40
C GLU A 300 -35.01 -83.99 49.02
N HIS A 301 -34.88 -84.90 48.05
CA HIS A 301 -34.69 -84.53 46.63
C HIS A 301 -35.84 -83.68 46.09
N ALA A 302 -37.10 -84.01 46.41
CA ALA A 302 -38.26 -83.22 46.00
C ALA A 302 -38.27 -81.82 46.64
N LYS A 303 -37.98 -81.72 47.94
CA LYS A 303 -37.84 -80.43 48.67
C LYS A 303 -36.73 -79.57 48.06
N LEU A 304 -35.60 -80.16 47.66
CA LEU A 304 -34.50 -79.46 46.98
C LEU A 304 -34.94 -78.95 45.60
N GLY A 305 -35.68 -79.77 44.83
CA GLY A 305 -36.23 -79.37 43.53
C GLY A 305 -37.10 -78.12 43.60
N VAL A 306 -38.07 -78.08 44.52
CA VAL A 306 -38.94 -76.90 44.72
C VAL A 306 -38.12 -75.64 45.04
N ARG A 307 -37.11 -75.73 45.92
CA ARG A 307 -36.24 -74.60 46.24
C ARG A 307 -35.42 -74.09 45.04
N PHE A 308 -35.01 -74.99 44.14
CA PHE A 308 -34.37 -74.61 42.89
C PHE A 308 -35.35 -73.92 41.94
N GLU A 309 -36.58 -74.42 41.81
CA GLU A 309 -37.64 -73.77 41.03
C GLU A 309 -37.97 -72.36 41.57
N GLU A 310 -38.06 -72.19 42.88
CA GLU A 310 -38.27 -70.90 43.55
C GLU A 310 -37.12 -69.90 43.27
N LYS A 311 -35.85 -70.33 43.40
CA LYS A 311 -34.68 -69.45 43.11
C LYS A 311 -34.56 -69.16 41.61
N ASN A 312 -34.80 -70.13 40.74
CA ASN A 312 -34.82 -69.91 39.29
C ASN A 312 -35.95 -68.94 38.90
N ALA A 313 -37.14 -69.08 39.47
CA ALA A 313 -38.25 -68.15 39.25
C ALA A 313 -38.02 -66.76 39.85
N ALA A 314 -37.09 -66.60 40.79
CA ALA A 314 -36.62 -65.30 41.28
C ALA A 314 -35.63 -64.65 40.29
N ILE A 315 -34.61 -65.40 39.88
CA ILE A 315 -33.62 -64.96 38.88
C ILE A 315 -34.31 -64.62 37.55
N GLU A 316 -35.31 -65.39 37.13
CA GLU A 316 -36.12 -65.10 35.95
C GLU A 316 -36.94 -63.80 36.05
N ARG A 317 -37.33 -63.38 37.24
CA ARG A 317 -38.04 -62.09 37.44
C ARG A 317 -37.03 -60.94 37.38
N GLU A 318 -35.96 -61.03 38.16
CA GLU A 318 -34.86 -60.07 38.15
C GLU A 318 -34.29 -59.86 36.73
N LEU A 319 -34.10 -60.93 35.96
CA LEU A 319 -33.63 -60.87 34.58
C LEU A 319 -34.64 -60.19 33.62
N LYS A 320 -35.95 -60.37 33.83
CA LYS A 320 -37.00 -59.69 33.05
C LYS A 320 -37.09 -58.21 33.41
N ASP A 321 -36.98 -57.88 34.70
CA ASP A 321 -36.97 -56.49 35.18
C ASP A 321 -35.72 -55.76 34.68
N LEU A 322 -34.54 -56.38 34.77
CA LEU A 322 -33.27 -55.82 34.26
C LEU A 322 -33.26 -55.69 32.72
N GLN A 323 -33.90 -56.61 31.99
CA GLN A 323 -34.12 -56.46 30.54
C GLN A 323 -35.05 -55.27 30.23
N ALA A 324 -36.12 -55.08 31.01
CA ALA A 324 -37.01 -53.94 30.85
C ALA A 324 -36.33 -52.60 31.21
N GLU A 325 -35.40 -52.58 32.17
CA GLU A 325 -34.56 -51.42 32.44
C GLU A 325 -33.53 -51.17 31.33
N HIS A 326 -32.89 -52.22 30.78
CA HIS A 326 -31.99 -52.08 29.64
C HIS A 326 -32.70 -51.44 28.43
N ILE A 327 -33.91 -51.92 28.09
CA ILE A 327 -34.69 -51.37 26.97
C ILE A 327 -35.02 -49.89 27.20
N LYS A 328 -35.47 -49.51 28.41
CA LYS A 328 -35.73 -48.09 28.74
C LYS A 328 -34.48 -47.23 28.64
N LEU A 329 -33.34 -47.70 29.17
CA LEU A 329 -32.06 -46.98 29.12
C LEU A 329 -31.54 -46.85 27.69
N GLU A 330 -31.78 -47.86 26.84
CA GLU A 330 -31.44 -47.85 25.42
C GLU A 330 -32.36 -46.91 24.62
N GLU A 331 -33.66 -46.84 24.95
CA GLU A 331 -34.61 -45.86 24.41
C GLU A 331 -34.24 -44.42 24.82
N GLU A 332 -33.99 -44.17 26.12
CA GLU A 332 -33.53 -42.88 26.63
C GLU A 332 -32.22 -42.44 25.95
N LEU A 333 -31.23 -43.33 25.84
CA LEU A 333 -29.97 -43.06 25.16
C LEU A 333 -30.17 -42.81 23.66
N SER A 334 -31.11 -43.52 23.02
CA SER A 334 -31.52 -43.28 21.64
C SER A 334 -32.07 -41.86 21.47
N ASP A 335 -32.88 -41.39 22.41
CA ASP A 335 -33.49 -40.06 22.36
C ASP A 335 -32.52 -38.93 22.77
N TYR A 336 -31.56 -39.19 23.67
CA TYR A 336 -30.44 -38.27 23.93
C TYR A 336 -29.44 -38.16 22.75
N LEU A 337 -29.44 -39.13 21.83
CA LEU A 337 -28.62 -39.09 20.60
C LEU A 337 -29.37 -38.49 19.39
N LYS A 338 -30.69 -38.71 19.28
CA LYS A 338 -31.53 -38.12 18.21
C LYS A 338 -31.82 -36.65 18.46
N ASN A 339 -32.18 -36.29 19.70
CA ASN A 339 -32.50 -34.92 20.06
C ASN A 339 -31.21 -34.18 20.37
N ASP A 340 -30.99 -33.06 19.69
CA ASP A 340 -29.93 -32.13 20.08
C ASP A 340 -30.13 -31.71 21.55
N SER A 341 -29.06 -31.75 22.35
CA SER A 341 -29.12 -31.46 23.78
C SER A 341 -29.96 -30.20 24.07
N PRO A 342 -30.90 -30.21 25.04
CA PRO A 342 -31.73 -29.04 25.32
C PRO A 342 -30.94 -27.74 25.52
N LEU A 343 -29.76 -27.83 26.16
CA LEU A 343 -28.84 -26.72 26.33
C LEU A 343 -28.31 -26.13 25.00
N LYS A 344 -28.21 -26.94 23.93
CA LYS A 344 -27.81 -26.51 22.58
C LYS A 344 -28.97 -25.81 21.86
N ILE A 345 -30.20 -26.32 22.03
CA ILE A 345 -31.43 -25.70 21.50
C ILE A 345 -31.62 -24.33 22.15
N GLU A 346 -31.63 -24.28 23.48
CA GLU A 346 -31.73 -23.05 24.29
C GLU A 346 -30.61 -22.03 23.95
N ARG A 347 -29.37 -22.49 23.74
CA ARG A 347 -28.28 -21.61 23.28
C ARG A 347 -28.51 -21.06 21.87
N SER A 348 -29.02 -21.87 20.94
CA SER A 348 -29.35 -21.44 19.57
C SER A 348 -30.48 -20.41 19.57
N GLU A 349 -31.52 -20.62 20.38
CA GLU A 349 -32.61 -19.67 20.56
C GLU A 349 -32.12 -18.38 21.24
N ASN A 350 -31.32 -18.48 22.31
CA ASN A 350 -30.73 -17.31 22.95
C ASN A 350 -29.81 -16.52 21.99
N GLU A 351 -29.03 -17.19 21.14
CA GLU A 351 -28.21 -16.54 20.11
C GLU A 351 -29.08 -15.89 19.02
N MET A 352 -30.25 -16.45 18.70
CA MET A 352 -31.21 -15.83 17.77
C MET A 352 -31.89 -14.60 18.40
N LEU A 353 -32.38 -14.72 19.64
CA LEU A 353 -33.04 -13.65 20.38
C LEU A 353 -32.07 -12.49 20.67
N THR A 354 -30.81 -12.75 21.02
CA THR A 354 -29.81 -11.68 21.22
C THR A 354 -29.42 -10.98 19.91
N LYS A 355 -29.36 -11.71 18.78
CA LYS A 355 -29.25 -11.10 17.45
C LYS A 355 -30.45 -10.22 17.14
N ASP A 356 -31.67 -10.65 17.47
CA ASP A 356 -32.89 -9.89 17.18
C ASP A 356 -33.04 -8.67 18.09
N VAL A 357 -32.74 -8.77 19.39
CA VAL A 357 -32.60 -7.62 20.30
C VAL A 357 -31.56 -6.63 19.75
N SER A 358 -30.46 -7.10 19.17
CA SER A 358 -29.46 -6.25 18.53
C SER A 358 -29.97 -5.59 17.24
N LYS A 359 -30.79 -6.27 16.43
CA LYS A 359 -31.49 -5.68 15.26
C LYS A 359 -32.49 -4.62 15.70
N PHE A 360 -33.27 -4.88 16.76
CA PHE A 360 -34.26 -3.93 17.28
C PHE A 360 -33.62 -2.67 17.86
N HIS A 361 -32.51 -2.78 18.59
CA HIS A 361 -31.74 -1.60 19.03
C HIS A 361 -31.25 -0.78 17.85
N LYS A 362 -30.62 -1.40 16.84
CA LYS A 362 -30.21 -0.69 15.61
C LYS A 362 -31.37 -0.03 14.89
N TYR A 363 -32.51 -0.72 14.75
CA TYR A 363 -33.71 -0.12 14.16
C TYR A 363 -34.24 1.06 14.98
N TYR A 364 -34.17 0.96 16.31
CA TYR A 364 -34.56 2.04 17.21
C TYR A 364 -33.63 3.27 17.06
N ASP A 365 -32.32 3.08 17.13
CA ASP A 365 -31.32 4.15 17.11
C ASP A 365 -31.08 4.74 15.71
N GLU A 366 -31.09 3.93 14.65
CA GLU A 366 -30.81 4.35 13.27
C GLU A 366 -32.08 4.82 12.52
N VAL A 367 -33.27 4.29 12.86
CA VAL A 367 -34.51 4.53 12.10
C VAL A 367 -35.59 5.24 12.91
N LEU A 368 -35.95 4.75 14.11
CA LEU A 368 -37.04 5.35 14.89
C LEU A 368 -36.64 6.68 15.51
N MET A 369 -35.51 6.75 16.20
CA MET A 369 -35.03 7.97 16.87
C MET A 369 -34.77 9.12 15.87
N PRO A 370 -34.13 8.92 14.71
CA PRO A 370 -33.94 10.00 13.73
C PRO A 370 -35.24 10.37 12.99
N LYS A 371 -36.22 9.46 12.86
CA LYS A 371 -37.56 9.82 12.38
C LYS A 371 -38.30 10.66 13.41
N LEU A 372 -38.25 10.29 14.69
CA LEU A 372 -38.89 11.01 15.80
C LEU A 372 -38.30 12.42 16.00
N ASP A 373 -36.98 12.56 15.88
CA ASP A 373 -36.30 13.86 15.89
C ASP A 373 -36.69 14.71 14.68
N LYS A 374 -36.73 14.13 13.47
CA LYS A 374 -37.17 14.82 12.25
C LYS A 374 -38.64 15.27 12.32
N THR A 375 -39.55 14.45 12.86
CA THR A 375 -40.96 14.83 13.00
C THR A 375 -41.16 15.86 14.10
N LYS A 376 -40.48 15.76 15.26
CA LYS A 376 -40.46 16.81 16.29
C LYS A 376 -39.97 18.15 15.72
N LYS A 377 -38.82 18.15 15.03
CA LYS A 377 -38.27 19.35 14.37
C LYS A 377 -39.09 19.84 13.18
N ALA A 378 -40.01 19.04 12.63
CA ALA A 378 -41.00 19.50 11.65
C ALA A 378 -42.19 20.18 12.35
N ILE A 379 -42.74 19.54 13.39
CA ILE A 379 -43.82 20.08 14.23
C ILE A 379 -43.40 21.43 14.86
N GLU A 380 -42.19 21.54 15.42
CA GLU A 380 -41.66 22.79 15.97
C GLU A 380 -41.52 23.91 14.93
N ARG A 381 -41.26 23.57 13.66
CA ARG A 381 -41.20 24.56 12.56
C ARG A 381 -42.60 24.98 12.16
N LEU A 382 -43.52 24.03 11.98
CA LEU A 382 -44.92 24.31 11.66
C LEU A 382 -45.60 25.15 12.76
N ILE A 383 -45.33 24.89 14.04
CA ILE A 383 -45.84 25.72 15.16
C ILE A 383 -45.31 27.16 15.07
N LYS A 384 -44.03 27.36 14.72
CA LYS A 384 -43.44 28.70 14.55
C LYS A 384 -43.98 29.41 13.30
N GLU A 385 -44.25 28.68 12.23
CA GLU A 385 -44.84 29.18 10.98
C GLU A 385 -46.32 29.54 11.16
N ILE A 386 -47.08 28.74 11.91
CA ILE A 386 -48.45 29.06 12.35
C ILE A 386 -48.43 30.33 13.20
N ALA A 387 -47.63 30.41 14.26
CA ALA A 387 -47.57 31.60 15.12
C ALA A 387 -47.14 32.88 14.35
N LEU A 388 -46.28 32.76 13.34
CA LEU A 388 -45.88 33.88 12.47
C LEU A 388 -47.00 34.27 11.50
N THR A 389 -47.70 33.31 10.89
CA THR A 389 -48.81 33.59 9.97
C THR A 389 -50.06 34.09 10.69
N GLU A 390 -50.35 33.60 11.90
CA GLU A 390 -51.38 34.16 12.81
C GLU A 390 -51.08 35.62 13.13
N LYS A 391 -49.81 35.95 13.45
CA LYS A 391 -49.39 37.34 13.67
C LYS A 391 -49.52 38.18 12.39
N GLU A 392 -49.11 37.67 11.23
CA GLU A 392 -49.31 38.37 9.96
C GLU A 392 -50.79 38.60 9.65
N ILE A 393 -51.68 37.67 10.00
CA ILE A 393 -53.14 37.82 9.85
C ILE A 393 -53.64 38.92 10.78
N ASP A 394 -53.23 38.95 12.04
CA ASP A 394 -53.60 39.99 13.01
C ASP A 394 -53.09 41.38 12.60
N ASP A 395 -51.82 41.50 12.18
CA ASP A 395 -51.25 42.76 11.70
C ASP A 395 -51.89 43.23 10.37
N LYS A 396 -52.23 42.31 9.45
CA LYS A 396 -53.03 42.65 8.24
C LYS A 396 -54.47 42.99 8.58
N GLN A 397 -55.07 42.37 9.60
CA GLN A 397 -56.44 42.63 10.06
C GLN A 397 -56.55 44.01 10.68
N LYS A 398 -55.63 44.39 11.58
CA LYS A 398 -55.47 45.78 12.07
C LYS A 398 -55.31 46.74 10.90
N ARG A 399 -54.37 46.46 9.99
CA ARG A 399 -54.12 47.34 8.84
C ARG A 399 -55.33 47.49 7.92
N ARG A 400 -56.17 46.46 7.80
CA ARG A 400 -57.46 46.53 7.08
C ARG A 400 -58.46 47.43 7.80
N VAL A 401 -58.51 47.40 9.14
CA VAL A 401 -59.33 48.34 9.93
C VAL A 401 -58.80 49.77 9.77
N ASP A 402 -57.50 50.03 9.96
CA ASP A 402 -56.88 51.36 9.74
C ASP A 402 -57.27 51.95 8.37
N LEU A 403 -57.17 51.12 7.32
CA LEU A 403 -57.43 51.52 5.94
C LEU A 403 -58.93 51.67 5.67
N GLN A 404 -59.79 50.86 6.28
CA GLN A 404 -61.24 51.03 6.17
C GLN A 404 -61.70 52.31 6.89
N GLU A 405 -61.12 52.66 8.04
CA GLU A 405 -61.37 53.92 8.71
C GLU A 405 -60.89 55.12 7.87
N GLN A 406 -59.69 55.02 7.27
CA GLN A 406 -59.17 56.04 6.35
C GLN A 406 -60.00 56.20 5.08
N VAL A 407 -60.58 55.12 4.54
CA VAL A 407 -61.49 55.16 3.38
C VAL A 407 -62.86 55.70 3.78
N ASN A 408 -63.40 55.31 4.94
CA ASN A 408 -64.67 55.84 5.46
C ASN A 408 -64.57 57.34 5.80
N ALA A 409 -63.38 57.84 6.12
CA ALA A 409 -63.08 59.25 6.35
C ALA A 409 -62.76 60.05 5.07
N GLN A 410 -62.71 59.39 3.89
CA GLN A 410 -62.57 60.07 2.60
C GLN A 410 -63.94 60.27 1.97
N GLU A 411 -64.37 61.52 1.83
CA GLU A 411 -65.66 61.91 1.24
C GLU A 411 -65.67 61.79 -0.30
N MET A 412 -65.14 60.69 -0.86
CA MET A 412 -65.06 60.44 -2.31
C MET A 412 -65.94 59.26 -2.72
N SER A 413 -66.73 59.43 -3.77
CA SER A 413 -67.54 58.33 -4.32
C SER A 413 -66.68 57.26 -4.99
N ALA A 414 -67.14 56.01 -4.99
CA ALA A 414 -66.48 54.92 -5.73
C ALA A 414 -66.32 55.25 -7.23
N GLU A 415 -67.32 55.89 -7.84
CA GLU A 415 -67.22 56.40 -9.22
C GLU A 415 -66.12 57.45 -9.40
N GLU A 416 -65.87 58.27 -8.39
CA GLU A 416 -64.89 59.35 -8.44
C GLU A 416 -63.47 58.81 -8.29
N TYR A 417 -63.29 57.81 -7.42
CA TYR A 417 -62.08 57.01 -7.37
C TYR A 417 -61.81 56.28 -8.70
N GLU A 418 -62.83 55.71 -9.36
CA GLU A 418 -62.65 55.10 -10.69
C GLU A 418 -62.29 56.12 -11.78
N ARG A 419 -62.90 57.32 -11.77
CA ARG A 419 -62.53 58.43 -12.68
C ARG A 419 -61.08 58.86 -12.44
N MET A 420 -60.66 59.05 -11.19
CA MET A 420 -59.27 59.36 -10.85
C MET A 420 -58.31 58.23 -11.21
N LEU A 421 -58.70 56.96 -11.07
CA LEU A 421 -57.88 55.82 -11.47
C LEU A 421 -57.72 55.76 -13.00
N ALA A 422 -58.78 56.04 -13.76
CA ALA A 422 -58.75 56.16 -15.21
C ALA A 422 -57.87 57.35 -15.67
N GLU A 423 -57.98 58.50 -15.01
CA GLU A 423 -57.11 59.65 -15.29
C GLU A 423 -55.65 59.37 -14.92
N ARG A 424 -55.38 58.78 -13.74
CA ARG A 424 -54.04 58.31 -13.34
C ARG A 424 -53.46 57.34 -14.37
N ASN A 425 -54.26 56.39 -14.86
CA ASN A 425 -53.84 55.46 -15.91
C ASN A 425 -53.51 56.19 -17.22
N ARG A 426 -54.35 57.15 -17.64
CA ARG A 426 -54.12 58.01 -18.81
C ARG A 426 -52.85 58.86 -18.67
N LEU A 427 -52.63 59.46 -17.50
CA LEU A 427 -51.45 60.26 -17.18
C LEU A 427 -50.19 59.40 -17.12
N SER A 428 -50.26 58.21 -16.49
CA SER A 428 -49.14 57.27 -16.43
C SER A 428 -48.78 56.72 -17.82
N LYS A 429 -49.77 56.45 -18.69
CA LYS A 429 -49.56 56.06 -20.09
C LYS A 429 -48.95 57.21 -20.91
N ARG A 430 -49.37 58.45 -20.66
CA ARG A 430 -48.77 59.64 -21.27
C ARG A 430 -47.33 59.88 -20.78
N LEU A 431 -47.04 59.62 -19.51
CA LEU A 431 -45.71 59.73 -18.91
C LEU A 431 -44.77 58.64 -19.43
N GLU A 432 -45.26 57.41 -19.62
CA GLU A 432 -44.54 56.32 -20.31
C GLU A 432 -44.16 56.73 -21.74
N VAL A 433 -45.11 57.22 -22.54
CA VAL A 433 -44.87 57.70 -23.92
C VAL A 433 -43.91 58.90 -23.95
N LEU A 434 -44.09 59.89 -23.06
CA LEU A 434 -43.17 61.03 -22.95
C LEU A 434 -41.78 60.61 -22.49
N GLY A 435 -41.67 59.62 -21.61
CA GLY A 435 -40.41 59.05 -21.15
C GLY A 435 -39.67 58.30 -22.26
N GLU A 436 -40.40 57.60 -23.13
CA GLU A 436 -39.81 56.95 -24.31
C GLU A 436 -39.45 57.96 -25.41
N GLN A 437 -40.25 59.00 -25.62
CA GLN A 437 -39.91 60.13 -26.49
C GLN A 437 -38.67 60.87 -25.98
N ASN A 438 -38.54 61.09 -24.66
CA ASN A 438 -37.37 61.71 -24.05
C ASN A 438 -36.13 60.82 -24.15
N LYS A 439 -36.27 59.49 -23.99
CA LYS A 439 -35.17 58.53 -24.26
C LYS A 439 -34.70 58.56 -25.71
N LYS A 440 -35.64 58.68 -26.66
CA LYS A 440 -35.31 58.83 -28.10
C LYS A 440 -34.60 60.15 -28.35
N ALA A 441 -35.17 61.28 -27.93
CA ALA A 441 -34.56 62.61 -28.06
C ALA A 441 -33.17 62.72 -27.39
N ALA A 442 -32.96 62.07 -26.24
CA ALA A 442 -31.65 62.00 -25.58
C ALA A 442 -30.65 61.10 -26.34
N GLY A 443 -31.10 59.98 -26.92
CA GLY A 443 -30.29 59.13 -27.78
C GLY A 443 -29.92 59.80 -29.10
N ASP A 444 -30.88 60.48 -29.73
CA ASP A 444 -30.69 61.31 -30.92
C ASP A 444 -29.69 62.45 -30.62
N GLY A 445 -29.89 63.15 -29.50
CA GLY A 445 -28.99 64.20 -29.01
C GLY A 445 -27.56 63.71 -28.77
N TRP A 446 -27.38 62.55 -28.11
CA TRP A 446 -26.07 61.94 -27.90
C TRP A 446 -25.43 61.49 -29.23
N SER A 447 -26.23 60.99 -30.18
CA SER A 447 -25.73 60.67 -31.53
C SER A 447 -25.28 61.92 -32.31
N LEU A 448 -25.97 63.04 -32.10
CA LEU A 448 -25.63 64.34 -32.68
C LEU A 448 -24.36 64.92 -32.03
N GLU A 449 -24.22 64.78 -30.70
CA GLU A 449 -23.04 65.16 -29.94
C GLU A 449 -21.80 64.35 -30.38
N ILE A 450 -21.93 63.03 -30.56
CA ILE A 450 -20.89 62.18 -31.15
C ILE A 450 -20.54 62.63 -32.59
N ALA A 451 -21.55 62.97 -33.40
CA ALA A 451 -21.32 63.45 -34.76
C ALA A 451 -20.60 64.81 -34.78
N ILE A 452 -20.94 65.72 -33.87
CA ILE A 452 -20.28 67.03 -33.70
C ILE A 452 -18.84 66.82 -33.20
N ALA A 453 -18.62 66.04 -32.15
CA ALA A 453 -17.28 65.74 -31.62
C ALA A 453 -16.37 65.08 -32.68
N LYS A 454 -16.92 64.16 -33.49
CA LYS A 454 -16.20 63.59 -34.63
C LYS A 454 -15.88 64.63 -35.70
N LYS A 455 -16.80 65.56 -35.99
CA LYS A 455 -16.57 66.67 -36.95
C LYS A 455 -15.58 67.70 -36.42
N GLN A 456 -15.52 67.92 -35.11
CA GLN A 456 -14.52 68.72 -34.44
C GLN A 456 -13.14 68.07 -34.60
N ALA A 457 -12.98 66.79 -34.24
CA ALA A 457 -11.74 66.05 -34.41
C ALA A 457 -11.28 65.95 -35.89
N ASP A 458 -12.20 65.70 -36.83
CA ASP A 458 -11.95 65.77 -38.29
C ASP A 458 -11.42 67.14 -38.74
N THR A 459 -11.68 68.20 -37.97
CA THR A 459 -11.30 69.60 -38.27
C THR A 459 -10.01 69.99 -37.55
N GLU A 460 -9.82 69.56 -36.30
CA GLU A 460 -8.57 69.72 -35.55
C GLU A 460 -7.40 69.00 -36.23
N ASP A 461 -7.61 67.78 -36.76
CA ASP A 461 -6.62 67.07 -37.58
C ASP A 461 -6.22 67.88 -38.85
N ARG A 462 -7.20 68.52 -39.50
CA ARG A 462 -6.96 69.36 -40.69
C ARG A 462 -6.22 70.64 -40.33
N ILE A 463 -6.54 71.24 -39.19
CA ILE A 463 -5.88 72.45 -38.67
C ILE A 463 -4.43 72.13 -38.25
N SER A 464 -4.21 71.04 -37.53
CA SER A 464 -2.88 70.52 -37.16
C SER A 464 -2.00 70.25 -38.38
N LYS A 465 -2.59 69.77 -39.49
CA LYS A 465 -1.89 69.61 -40.78
C LYS A 465 -1.72 70.93 -41.55
N PHE A 466 -2.62 71.89 -41.37
CA PHE A 466 -2.58 73.19 -42.04
C PHE A 466 -1.54 74.14 -41.44
N ASN A 467 -1.46 74.28 -40.11
CA ASN A 467 -0.52 75.20 -39.44
C ASN A 467 0.95 75.05 -39.90
N PRO A 468 1.57 73.85 -39.97
CA PRO A 468 2.94 73.70 -40.45
C PRO A 468 3.10 73.98 -41.96
N LEU A 469 2.08 73.66 -42.78
CA LEU A 469 2.10 73.98 -44.22
C LEU A 469 1.93 75.49 -44.47
N ALA A 470 1.10 76.16 -43.68
CA ALA A 470 0.93 77.60 -43.74
C ALA A 470 2.17 78.35 -43.22
N ARG A 471 2.90 77.79 -42.25
CA ARG A 471 4.23 78.28 -41.85
C ARG A 471 5.28 78.10 -42.96
N SER A 472 5.38 76.94 -43.60
CA SER A 472 6.37 76.72 -44.67
C SER A 472 6.12 77.55 -45.93
N ILE A 473 4.86 77.88 -46.22
CA ILE A 473 4.44 78.77 -47.32
C ILE A 473 4.51 80.27 -46.92
N SER A 474 4.95 80.61 -45.70
CA SER A 474 4.99 81.98 -45.15
C SER A 474 3.62 82.69 -45.16
N LEU A 475 2.54 81.91 -45.02
CA LEU A 475 1.15 82.36 -44.92
C LEU A 475 0.75 82.70 -43.46
N LEU A 476 1.41 82.06 -42.49
CA LEU A 476 1.42 82.45 -41.08
C LEU A 476 2.79 83.06 -40.71
N PRO A 477 2.86 84.10 -39.86
CA PRO A 477 1.75 84.71 -39.11
C PRO A 477 0.84 85.60 -39.98
N PHE A 478 -0.46 85.35 -39.94
CA PHE A 478 -1.45 86.08 -40.74
C PHE A 478 -1.97 87.30 -39.97
N LYS A 479 -1.91 88.49 -40.56
CA LYS A 479 -2.45 89.73 -39.97
C LYS A 479 -3.90 89.93 -40.39
N LEU A 480 -4.81 89.89 -39.43
CA LEU A 480 -6.24 90.10 -39.67
C LEU A 480 -6.56 91.61 -39.75
N ALA A 481 -7.63 91.97 -40.46
CA ALA A 481 -8.07 93.37 -40.63
C ALA A 481 -8.44 94.09 -39.31
N SER A 482 -8.65 93.35 -38.23
CA SER A 482 -8.85 93.84 -36.86
C SER A 482 -7.56 94.19 -36.11
N GLY A 483 -6.38 94.01 -36.72
CA GLY A 483 -5.08 94.22 -36.09
C GLY A 483 -4.54 93.02 -35.31
N ALA A 484 -5.34 91.97 -35.10
CA ALA A 484 -4.89 90.72 -34.49
C ALA A 484 -3.90 89.97 -35.41
N VAL A 485 -2.86 89.39 -34.82
CA VAL A 485 -1.88 88.53 -35.50
C VAL A 485 -2.19 87.09 -35.13
N ILE A 486 -2.36 86.24 -36.15
CA ILE A 486 -2.70 84.82 -36.00
C ILE A 486 -1.43 84.02 -36.32
N GLU A 487 -0.81 83.46 -35.28
CA GLU A 487 0.41 82.66 -35.41
C GLU A 487 0.13 81.17 -35.64
N GLU A 488 -1.02 80.69 -35.16
CA GLU A 488 -1.61 79.38 -35.37
C GLU A 488 -3.13 79.51 -35.56
N LEU A 489 -3.72 78.64 -36.38
CA LEU A 489 -5.16 78.46 -36.42
C LEU A 489 -5.54 77.42 -35.35
N GLU A 490 -6.58 77.69 -34.56
CA GLU A 490 -7.08 76.79 -33.51
C GLU A 490 -8.61 76.84 -33.47
N LEU A 491 -9.26 75.77 -33.00
CA LEU A 491 -10.69 75.81 -32.72
C LEU A 491 -10.94 76.49 -31.37
N THR A 492 -11.66 77.61 -31.39
CA THR A 492 -12.05 78.36 -30.18
C THR A 492 -13.56 78.20 -29.93
N PRO A 493 -14.01 77.55 -28.83
CA PRO A 493 -15.43 77.31 -28.58
C PRO A 493 -16.25 78.60 -28.33
N SER A 494 -15.60 79.74 -28.12
CA SER A 494 -16.24 81.04 -27.85
C SER A 494 -17.09 81.60 -29.01
N ASN A 495 -17.00 81.06 -30.23
CA ASN A 495 -17.74 81.53 -31.41
C ASN A 495 -18.59 80.42 -32.05
N ALA A 496 -19.88 80.36 -31.68
CA ALA A 496 -20.81 79.32 -32.15
C ALA A 496 -20.99 79.23 -33.67
N SER A 497 -20.75 80.30 -34.43
CA SER A 497 -20.99 80.36 -35.89
C SER A 497 -19.83 79.86 -36.75
N THR A 498 -18.60 79.81 -36.21
CA THR A 498 -17.38 79.46 -36.98
C THR A 498 -16.38 78.59 -36.22
N MET A 499 -16.48 78.48 -34.88
CA MET A 499 -15.51 77.83 -33.99
C MET A 499 -14.05 78.30 -34.16
N LEU A 500 -13.84 79.51 -34.68
CA LEU A 500 -12.53 80.15 -34.86
C LEU A 500 -12.51 81.51 -34.16
N GLN A 501 -11.35 82.15 -34.04
CA GLN A 501 -11.25 83.50 -33.49
C GLN A 501 -12.12 84.54 -34.26
N PRO A 502 -12.62 85.60 -33.60
CA PRO A 502 -13.53 86.55 -34.24
C PRO A 502 -12.95 87.21 -35.50
N GLY A 503 -13.70 87.18 -36.60
CA GLY A 503 -13.32 87.78 -37.88
C GLY A 503 -12.49 86.89 -38.82
N VAL A 504 -12.12 85.67 -38.42
CA VAL A 504 -11.37 84.74 -39.28
C VAL A 504 -12.29 84.10 -40.34
N ASP A 505 -12.07 84.45 -41.62
CA ASP A 505 -12.68 83.77 -42.76
C ASP A 505 -11.64 83.02 -43.61
N ILE A 506 -11.75 81.69 -43.60
CA ILE A 506 -10.91 80.78 -44.41
C ILE A 506 -11.21 80.90 -45.91
N LYS A 507 -12.48 81.12 -46.30
CA LYS A 507 -12.93 81.07 -47.71
C LYS A 507 -12.56 82.32 -48.49
N GLY A 508 -12.60 83.49 -47.87
CA GLY A 508 -12.18 84.77 -48.44
C GLY A 508 -10.72 85.10 -48.14
N SER A 509 -10.34 85.20 -46.87
CA SER A 509 -9.03 85.77 -46.48
C SER A 509 -7.86 84.84 -46.81
N PHE A 510 -7.83 83.64 -46.20
CA PHE A 510 -6.75 82.69 -46.43
C PHE A 510 -6.70 82.23 -47.89
N ARG A 511 -7.84 81.91 -48.52
CA ARG A 511 -7.87 81.49 -49.93
C ARG A 511 -7.34 82.56 -50.89
N ARG A 512 -7.68 83.84 -50.70
CA ARG A 512 -7.17 84.94 -51.54
C ARG A 512 -5.66 85.12 -51.36
N GLN A 513 -5.16 85.03 -50.12
CA GLN A 513 -3.72 85.12 -49.87
C GLN A 513 -2.96 83.93 -50.47
N ILE A 514 -3.50 82.71 -50.37
CA ILE A 514 -2.97 81.52 -51.03
C ILE A 514 -2.95 81.68 -52.56
N GLU A 515 -4.01 82.20 -53.17
CA GLU A 515 -4.03 82.38 -54.64
C GLU A 515 -3.05 83.48 -55.10
N MET A 516 -2.81 84.53 -54.30
CA MET A 516 -1.77 85.53 -54.60
C MET A 516 -0.34 84.99 -54.43
N LEU A 517 -0.07 84.18 -53.40
CA LEU A 517 1.21 83.48 -53.25
C LEU A 517 1.39 82.47 -54.39
N ARG A 518 0.33 81.76 -54.76
CA ARG A 518 0.32 80.82 -55.89
C ARG A 518 0.53 81.51 -57.24
N SER A 519 -0.03 82.69 -57.47
CA SER A 519 0.23 83.45 -58.70
C SER A 519 1.68 83.96 -58.72
N GLN A 520 2.21 84.46 -57.60
CA GLN A 520 3.62 84.86 -57.49
C GLN A 520 4.58 83.69 -57.75
N GLU A 521 4.36 82.52 -57.15
CA GLU A 521 5.18 81.33 -57.43
C GLU A 521 4.95 80.75 -58.82
N ALA A 522 3.73 80.80 -59.37
CA ALA A 522 3.47 80.40 -60.75
C ALA A 522 4.17 81.33 -61.75
N ASP A 523 4.25 82.63 -61.48
CA ASP A 523 4.94 83.59 -62.34
C ASP A 523 6.47 83.52 -62.18
N LYS A 524 6.99 83.26 -60.97
CA LYS A 524 8.40 82.86 -60.78
C LYS A 524 8.73 81.58 -61.54
N TYR A 525 7.88 80.55 -61.43
CA TYR A 525 8.03 79.28 -62.15
C TYR A 525 7.95 79.47 -63.67
N ARG A 526 7.04 80.31 -64.18
CA ARG A 526 6.99 80.68 -65.60
C ARG A 526 8.27 81.38 -66.06
N HIS A 527 8.81 82.31 -65.27
CA HIS A 527 10.08 82.98 -65.59
C HIS A 527 11.26 82.01 -65.57
N ALA A 528 11.34 81.13 -64.57
CA ALA A 528 12.37 80.09 -64.47
C ALA A 528 12.27 79.06 -65.60
N SER A 529 11.06 78.60 -65.92
CA SER A 529 10.78 77.66 -67.01
C SER A 529 11.06 78.28 -68.38
N LYS A 530 10.73 79.56 -68.59
CA LYS A 530 11.09 80.30 -69.81
C LYS A 530 12.60 80.48 -69.95
N LYS A 531 13.32 80.83 -68.87
CA LYS A 531 14.79 80.86 -68.85
C LYS A 531 15.39 79.49 -69.14
N ARG A 532 14.83 78.41 -68.57
CA ARG A 532 15.26 77.04 -68.86
C ARG A 532 15.05 76.70 -70.33
N LEU A 533 13.93 77.10 -70.92
CA LEU A 533 13.64 76.87 -72.34
C LEU A 533 14.63 77.63 -73.24
N THR A 534 14.91 78.92 -72.99
CA THR A 534 15.89 79.66 -73.81
C THR A 534 17.32 79.11 -73.64
N MET A 535 17.72 78.72 -72.42
CA MET A 535 19.01 78.05 -72.20
C MET A 535 19.07 76.67 -72.88
N GLN A 536 17.94 75.97 -73.02
CA GLN A 536 17.86 74.71 -73.74
C GLN A 536 17.88 74.92 -75.26
N GLU A 537 17.19 75.92 -75.80
CA GLU A 537 17.29 76.33 -77.22
C GLU A 537 18.73 76.77 -77.59
N GLU A 538 19.43 77.46 -76.68
CA GLU A 538 20.84 77.82 -76.83
C GLU A 538 21.76 76.58 -76.77
N TYR A 539 21.49 75.64 -75.86
CA TYR A 539 22.23 74.37 -75.76
C TYR A 539 22.02 73.47 -77.00
N GLU A 540 20.78 73.34 -77.48
CA GLU A 540 20.44 72.53 -78.66
C GLU A 540 21.10 73.11 -79.93
N ARG A 541 21.11 74.45 -80.11
CA ARG A 541 21.88 75.11 -81.18
C ARG A 541 23.39 74.90 -81.06
N LEU A 542 23.94 74.95 -79.84
CA LEU A 542 25.36 74.68 -79.62
C LEU A 542 25.69 73.21 -79.91
N GLN A 543 24.80 72.27 -79.60
CA GLN A 543 24.97 70.85 -79.90
C GLN A 543 24.86 70.56 -81.40
N GLU A 544 23.93 71.19 -82.12
CA GLU A 544 23.81 71.15 -83.58
C GLU A 544 25.10 71.67 -84.24
N ALA A 545 25.55 72.88 -83.87
CA ALA A 545 26.79 73.47 -84.35
C ALA A 545 28.05 72.67 -83.97
N LEU A 546 28.03 71.92 -82.86
CA LEU A 546 29.12 71.01 -82.47
C LEU A 546 29.10 69.76 -83.37
N SER A 547 27.93 69.21 -83.70
CA SER A 547 27.81 68.09 -84.65
C SER A 547 28.19 68.47 -86.09
N ASP A 548 27.90 69.70 -86.53
CA ASP A 548 28.43 70.27 -87.78
C ASP A 548 29.96 70.36 -87.77
N LYS A 549 30.56 70.64 -86.60
CA LYS A 549 32.02 70.68 -86.45
C LYS A 549 32.64 69.30 -86.34
N GLU A 550 31.97 68.33 -85.74
CA GLU A 550 32.41 66.93 -85.72
C GLU A 550 32.35 66.30 -87.11
N THR A 551 31.28 66.53 -87.88
CA THR A 551 31.19 66.04 -89.28
C THR A 551 32.21 66.72 -90.20
N GLN A 552 32.48 68.01 -90.03
CA GLN A 552 33.60 68.69 -90.71
C GLN A 552 34.95 68.09 -90.31
N LEU A 553 35.21 67.84 -89.02
CA LEU A 553 36.44 67.19 -88.55
C LEU A 553 36.59 65.74 -89.02
N VAL A 554 35.50 65.00 -89.23
CA VAL A 554 35.53 63.67 -89.86
C VAL A 554 35.92 63.80 -91.33
N SER A 555 35.29 64.70 -92.09
CA SER A 555 35.63 64.88 -93.51
C SER A 555 37.06 65.41 -93.73
N ASP A 556 37.54 66.31 -92.86
CA ASP A 556 38.93 66.77 -92.87
C ASP A 556 39.91 65.65 -92.47
N ARG A 557 39.53 64.75 -91.54
CA ARG A 557 40.33 63.55 -91.22
C ARG A 557 40.40 62.57 -92.39
N GLU A 558 39.28 62.25 -93.02
CA GLU A 558 39.23 61.40 -94.23
C GLU A 558 40.10 62.00 -95.35
N ARG A 559 40.05 63.33 -95.52
CA ARG A 559 40.91 64.07 -96.47
C ARG A 559 42.39 63.98 -96.09
N CYS A 560 42.74 64.14 -94.82
CA CYS A 560 44.11 63.99 -94.32
C CYS A 560 44.62 62.54 -94.45
N GLU A 561 43.78 61.54 -94.22
CA GLU A 561 44.12 60.13 -94.33
C GLU A 561 44.30 59.72 -95.80
N ALA A 562 43.45 60.21 -96.70
CA ALA A 562 43.63 60.06 -98.16
C ALA A 562 44.93 60.71 -98.66
N LEU A 563 45.24 61.92 -98.20
CA LEU A 563 46.52 62.60 -98.49
C LEU A 563 47.72 61.86 -97.88
N SER A 564 47.56 61.28 -96.68
CA SER A 564 48.60 60.45 -96.04
C SER A 564 48.83 59.15 -96.80
N SER A 565 47.77 58.51 -97.32
CA SER A 565 47.89 57.32 -98.17
C SER A 565 48.59 57.65 -99.49
N GLN A 566 48.21 58.77 -100.13
CA GLN A 566 48.89 59.26 -101.34
C GLN A 566 50.37 59.59 -101.08
N ALA A 567 50.69 60.22 -99.95
CA ALA A 567 52.06 60.49 -99.53
C ALA A 567 52.86 59.20 -99.26
N ALA A 568 52.25 58.18 -98.64
CA ALA A 568 52.86 56.88 -98.42
C ALA A 568 53.07 56.08 -99.72
N GLU A 569 52.18 56.19 -100.70
CA GLU A 569 52.37 55.65 -102.05
C GLU A 569 53.53 56.35 -102.78
N TYR A 570 53.61 57.69 -102.70
CA TYR A 570 54.75 58.42 -103.22
C TYR A 570 56.06 58.05 -102.51
N GLU A 571 56.08 57.94 -101.19
CA GLU A 571 57.27 57.53 -100.43
C GLU A 571 57.70 56.10 -100.78
N LYS A 572 56.75 55.17 -100.95
CA LYS A 572 57.00 53.80 -101.42
C LYS A 572 57.57 53.80 -102.85
N SER A 573 57.02 54.62 -103.75
CA SER A 573 57.57 54.78 -105.10
C SER A 573 59.01 55.31 -105.05
N CYS A 574 59.28 56.32 -104.21
CA CYS A 574 60.59 56.93 -104.05
C CYS A 574 61.60 55.94 -103.46
N LYS A 575 61.20 55.11 -102.48
CA LYS A 575 62.00 54.01 -101.93
C LYS A 575 62.37 52.98 -103.01
N THR A 576 61.41 52.51 -103.82
CA THR A 576 61.72 51.56 -104.92
C THR A 576 62.61 52.16 -106.02
N VAL A 577 62.55 53.48 -106.23
CA VAL A 577 63.47 54.20 -107.11
C VAL A 577 64.86 54.32 -106.48
N GLN A 578 64.95 54.64 -105.19
CA GLN A 578 66.21 54.70 -104.44
C GLN A 578 66.90 53.33 -104.33
N GLU A 579 66.13 52.25 -104.18
CA GLU A 579 66.63 50.86 -104.22
C GLU A 579 67.22 50.51 -105.59
N ARG A 580 66.59 50.95 -106.69
CA ARG A 580 67.15 50.80 -108.04
C ARG A 580 68.47 51.56 -108.20
N TYR A 581 68.51 52.84 -107.78
CA TYR A 581 69.75 53.62 -107.82
C TYR A 581 70.88 52.97 -106.99
N LYS A 582 70.60 52.52 -105.76
CA LYS A 582 71.57 51.78 -104.94
C LYS A 582 71.99 50.45 -105.55
N ALA A 583 71.08 49.75 -106.23
CA ALA A 583 71.41 48.50 -106.92
C ALA A 583 72.27 48.72 -108.17
N ASP A 584 72.21 49.88 -108.81
CA ASP A 584 73.08 50.26 -109.94
C ASP A 584 74.42 50.85 -109.46
N GLU A 585 74.42 51.68 -108.42
CA GLU A 585 75.60 52.16 -107.70
C GLU A 585 76.45 50.97 -107.19
N GLY A 586 75.83 50.03 -106.48
CA GLY A 586 76.47 48.80 -106.02
C GLY A 586 76.80 47.79 -107.13
N LYS A 587 76.43 48.01 -108.40
CA LYS A 587 77.04 47.29 -109.56
C LYS A 587 78.31 48.00 -110.03
N LEU A 588 78.29 49.33 -110.05
CA LEU A 588 79.42 50.17 -110.45
C LEU A 588 80.60 50.03 -109.47
N GLU A 589 80.34 50.01 -108.16
CA GLU A 589 81.33 49.72 -107.12
C GLU A 589 81.98 48.34 -107.29
N ARG A 590 81.19 47.29 -107.60
CA ARG A 590 81.74 45.95 -107.88
C ARG A 590 82.59 45.95 -109.15
N SER A 591 82.15 46.63 -110.21
CA SER A 591 82.92 46.72 -111.45
C SER A 591 84.24 47.49 -111.28
N THR A 592 84.29 48.49 -110.41
CA THR A 592 85.53 49.23 -110.11
C THR A 592 86.45 48.43 -109.20
N TYR A 593 85.93 47.81 -108.15
CA TYR A 593 86.72 46.92 -107.29
C TYR A 593 87.30 45.71 -108.05
N GLU A 594 86.56 45.15 -109.01
CA GLU A 594 87.03 44.04 -109.85
C GLU A 594 88.14 44.47 -110.85
N THR A 595 88.09 45.70 -111.37
CA THR A 595 89.21 46.26 -112.19
C THR A 595 90.42 46.67 -111.34
N GLU A 596 90.23 47.18 -110.12
CA GLU A 596 91.32 47.48 -109.18
C GLU A 596 92.02 46.19 -108.69
N ALA A 597 91.25 45.18 -108.29
CA ALA A 597 91.79 43.91 -107.81
C ALA A 597 92.54 43.15 -108.92
N SER A 598 92.00 43.09 -110.14
CA SER A 598 92.69 42.47 -111.27
C SER A 598 93.95 43.25 -111.67
N GLY A 599 93.91 44.60 -111.66
CA GLY A 599 95.09 45.44 -111.84
C GLY A 599 96.19 45.17 -110.81
N SER A 600 95.83 45.07 -109.53
CA SER A 600 96.76 44.76 -108.43
C SER A 600 97.38 43.37 -108.56
N VAL A 601 96.60 42.34 -108.95
CA VAL A 601 97.11 40.98 -109.16
C VAL A 601 98.06 40.93 -110.36
N HIS A 602 97.77 41.65 -111.45
CA HIS A 602 98.67 41.72 -112.60
C HIS A 602 99.99 42.44 -112.29
N LEU A 603 99.96 43.49 -111.47
CA LEU A 603 101.18 44.15 -110.98
C LEU A 603 102.04 43.18 -110.17
N GLN A 604 101.44 42.53 -109.17
CA GLN A 604 102.15 41.64 -108.24
C GLN A 604 102.73 40.40 -108.94
N GLN A 605 102.03 39.86 -109.96
CA GLN A 605 102.56 38.78 -110.81
C GLN A 605 103.72 39.22 -111.72
N ALA A 606 103.79 40.49 -112.11
CA ALA A 606 104.92 41.02 -112.88
C ALA A 606 106.16 41.17 -112.00
N GLU A 607 106.00 41.72 -110.79
CA GLU A 607 107.08 41.87 -109.79
C GLU A 607 107.65 40.51 -109.35
N SER A 608 106.79 39.52 -109.07
CA SER A 608 107.24 38.18 -108.69
C SER A 608 107.95 37.46 -109.84
N ARG A 609 107.53 37.66 -111.08
CA ARG A 609 108.21 37.10 -112.26
C ARG A 609 109.58 37.72 -112.47
N LEU A 610 109.70 39.04 -112.38
CA LEU A 610 110.96 39.75 -112.59
C LEU A 610 112.02 39.33 -111.56
N THR A 611 111.66 39.28 -110.29
CA THR A 611 112.54 38.79 -109.22
C THR A 611 112.91 37.31 -109.37
N SER A 612 111.95 36.43 -109.75
CA SER A 612 112.25 35.02 -110.00
C SER A 612 113.22 34.81 -111.18
N LEU A 613 113.08 35.60 -112.26
CA LEU A 613 113.94 35.48 -113.44
C LEU A 613 115.38 35.88 -113.13
N GLN A 614 115.59 36.96 -112.38
CA GLN A 614 116.92 37.37 -111.91
C GLN A 614 117.61 36.24 -111.13
N LEU A 615 116.91 35.70 -110.12
CA LEU A 615 117.47 34.65 -109.24
C LEU A 615 117.74 33.34 -110.00
N THR A 616 116.93 33.00 -111.01
CA THR A 616 117.22 31.85 -111.90
C THR A 616 118.38 32.09 -112.87
N ALA A 617 118.68 33.34 -113.24
CA ALA A 617 119.80 33.65 -114.13
C ALA A 617 121.13 33.47 -113.39
N GLU A 618 121.25 34.06 -112.20
CA GLU A 618 122.44 33.93 -111.33
C GLU A 618 122.73 32.45 -111.02
N HIS A 619 121.70 31.70 -110.60
CA HIS A 619 121.86 30.28 -110.28
C HIS A 619 122.23 29.42 -111.50
N LYS A 620 121.78 29.78 -112.71
CA LYS A 620 122.12 29.07 -113.95
C LYS A 620 123.58 29.26 -114.37
N GLU A 621 124.19 30.43 -114.11
CA GLU A 621 125.61 30.63 -114.39
C GLU A 621 126.49 29.79 -113.44
N GLU A 622 126.12 29.67 -112.16
CA GLU A 622 126.78 28.76 -111.22
C GLU A 622 126.61 27.28 -111.62
N GLU A 623 125.39 26.85 -111.97
CA GLU A 623 125.13 25.48 -112.45
C GLU A 623 125.98 25.13 -113.68
N TRP A 624 126.08 26.04 -114.66
CA TRP A 624 126.85 25.79 -115.89
C TRP A 624 128.36 25.70 -115.63
N SER A 625 128.87 26.53 -114.71
CA SER A 625 130.26 26.46 -114.25
C SER A 625 130.57 25.11 -113.59
N GLN A 626 129.71 24.67 -112.65
CA GLN A 626 129.89 23.40 -111.96
C GLN A 626 129.69 22.18 -112.86
N GLN A 627 128.63 22.14 -113.68
CA GLN A 627 128.37 20.99 -114.54
C GLN A 627 129.43 20.81 -115.62
N ARG A 628 130.07 21.87 -116.11
CA ARG A 628 131.19 21.72 -117.06
C ARG A 628 132.36 20.96 -116.42
N SER A 629 132.74 21.33 -115.19
CA SER A 629 133.75 20.58 -114.42
C SER A 629 133.31 19.14 -114.11
N ARG A 630 132.01 18.87 -114.04
CA ARG A 630 131.46 17.55 -113.72
C ARG A 630 131.33 16.62 -114.93
N VAL A 631 131.06 17.17 -116.13
CA VAL A 631 131.05 16.39 -117.38
C VAL A 631 132.45 15.87 -117.70
N ASP A 632 133.48 16.67 -117.43
CA ASP A 632 134.89 16.27 -117.55
C ASP A 632 135.27 15.15 -116.55
N GLU A 633 134.56 15.03 -115.40
CA GLU A 633 134.82 14.04 -114.34
C GLU A 633 133.95 12.77 -114.48
N ASP A 634 132.65 12.89 -114.81
CA ASP A 634 131.73 11.73 -114.93
C ASP A 634 131.87 10.97 -116.26
N MET A 635 132.37 11.58 -117.34
CA MET A 635 132.88 10.79 -118.48
C MET A 635 134.08 9.92 -118.08
N LEU A 636 134.85 10.39 -117.10
CA LEU A 636 135.95 9.66 -116.46
C LEU A 636 135.46 8.66 -115.40
N ASN A 637 134.26 8.87 -114.83
CA ASN A 637 133.61 8.00 -113.85
C ASN A 637 132.62 6.96 -114.45
N PHE A 638 132.57 6.93 -115.80
CA PHE A 638 132.76 5.69 -116.56
C PHE A 638 131.48 4.80 -116.65
N VAL A 639 131.21 4.05 -117.72
CA VAL A 639 132.07 3.04 -118.36
C VAL A 639 132.62 1.97 -117.37
N VAL A 640 132.57 2.20 -116.05
CA VAL A 640 132.78 1.19 -114.98
C VAL A 640 131.44 0.51 -114.67
N LEU A 641 130.39 1.30 -114.41
CA LEU A 641 129.21 0.77 -113.74
C LEU A 641 128.31 -0.09 -114.65
N LEU A 642 128.36 0.13 -115.97
CA LEU A 642 127.74 -0.74 -116.97
C LEU A 642 128.29 -2.18 -116.94
N SER A 643 129.45 -2.43 -116.32
CA SER A 643 129.96 -3.77 -116.08
C SER A 643 129.26 -4.53 -114.95
N LYS A 644 128.35 -3.91 -114.18
CA LYS A 644 127.91 -4.44 -112.87
C LYS A 644 126.43 -4.81 -112.75
N MET A 645 125.49 -3.86 -112.75
CA MET A 645 124.14 -4.09 -112.17
C MET A 645 123.14 -4.89 -113.03
N LYS A 646 123.64 -5.59 -114.06
CA LYS A 646 122.93 -6.64 -114.80
C LYS A 646 122.62 -7.88 -113.93
N GLY A 647 123.18 -7.98 -112.73
CA GLY A 647 123.11 -9.14 -111.86
C GLY A 647 121.80 -9.34 -111.07
N ASP A 648 121.19 -8.27 -110.55
CA ASP A 648 120.45 -8.41 -109.29
C ASP A 648 118.99 -8.87 -109.47
N VAL A 649 118.21 -8.19 -110.33
CA VAL A 649 116.98 -8.72 -110.98
C VAL A 649 116.03 -9.40 -109.95
N THR A 650 115.40 -10.53 -110.32
CA THR A 650 115.18 -11.77 -109.53
C THR A 650 114.54 -11.77 -108.14
N GLY A 651 114.17 -10.63 -107.56
CA GLY A 651 113.80 -10.49 -106.15
C GLY A 651 112.42 -11.00 -105.74
N GLN A 652 111.61 -10.09 -105.18
CA GLN A 652 110.74 -10.41 -104.04
C GLN A 652 109.25 -10.10 -104.28
N LEU A 653 108.70 -10.59 -105.40
CA LEU A 653 107.30 -10.43 -105.78
C LEU A 653 106.33 -11.38 -105.01
N CYS A 654 106.72 -11.82 -103.81
CA CYS A 654 106.21 -13.05 -103.20
C CYS A 654 105.19 -12.89 -102.06
N GLU A 655 105.03 -11.68 -101.48
CA GLU A 655 104.48 -11.58 -100.12
C GLU A 655 103.18 -10.78 -99.98
N ILE A 656 102.13 -11.50 -99.54
CA ILE A 656 101.20 -11.11 -98.45
C ILE A 656 100.33 -9.86 -98.72
N GLN A 657 99.04 -9.93 -99.07
CA GLN A 657 98.09 -11.03 -99.33
C GLN A 657 97.57 -11.90 -98.15
N ALA A 658 97.85 -11.58 -96.87
CA ALA A 658 97.43 -12.44 -95.73
C ALA A 658 96.63 -11.77 -94.59
N ALA A 659 96.01 -10.60 -94.82
CA ALA A 659 95.15 -9.96 -93.81
C ALA A 659 93.78 -10.68 -93.68
N VAL A 660 93.23 -10.74 -92.46
CA VAL A 660 92.03 -11.55 -92.13
C VAL A 660 91.02 -10.76 -91.27
N ALA A 661 89.75 -11.16 -91.40
CA ALA A 661 88.54 -10.65 -90.75
C ALA A 661 88.51 -10.66 -89.21
N LEU A 662 87.83 -9.67 -88.61
CA LEU A 662 87.44 -9.66 -87.20
C LEU A 662 86.13 -8.88 -86.98
N LYS A 663 85.20 -9.52 -86.25
CA LYS A 663 83.85 -9.07 -85.87
C LYS A 663 82.86 -8.82 -87.02
N SER A 664 81.54 -9.03 -86.93
CA SER A 664 80.66 -9.85 -86.04
C SER A 664 80.71 -9.74 -84.51
N ARG A 665 79.59 -10.05 -83.86
CA ARG A 665 79.39 -9.97 -82.41
C ARG A 665 79.36 -8.53 -81.89
N ASP A 666 78.39 -8.10 -81.10
CA ASP A 666 77.30 -8.85 -80.49
C ASP A 666 75.97 -8.29 -81.03
N ASP A 667 75.21 -9.02 -81.88
CA ASP A 667 75.35 -10.43 -82.30
C ASP A 667 76.33 -10.75 -83.46
#